data_AF-A0AAU3VT55-F1
#
_entry.id   AF-A0AAU3VT55-F1
#
_cell.length_a   1.000
_cell.length_b   1.000
_cell.length_c   1.000
_cell.angle_alpha   90.00
_cell.angle_beta   90.00
_cell.angle_gamma   90.00
#
_symmetry.space_group_name_H-M   'P 1'
#
loop_
_entity.id
_entity.type
_entity.pdbx_description
1 polymer ?
#
loop_
_entity_poly.entity_id
_entity_poly.type
_entity_poly.pdbx_seq_one_letter_code
_entity_poly.pdbx_strand_id
1 'polypeptide(L)'
;MLGGVYLVDPDESVVGLVALCGVSVDAFAPWWRSAFARPGPMQDSIRSERLVWVSSLEELARFYPRAAANLPYQLAFAVAPFRHVRHCRGALLLAWPPGRTPILSRGERGRIAFSARRIARVLNAAVRPQVIPERPHFVPPRPEEPTPQSASAAAGLIERLPLGTLALDLAGHITYVNTAAAGLLGKPAEQLLGSQPSQSLPWLDNITYMDAYRTALSSRENVALTVLRPPDQWLDLRLHADDSGTSILVTPHRSSRALGTQPSTEAAASPESRIHLLMVLAAALTETVGVQDVVDLVADQVLPAFGAQGMIMSAADPDRIRIIGYRGYAPDVIEQLDGLPADADLTPAGRAMATGVSLFFADREELAHLYPRAPQLTDKQAWAFLPLLSSGRPIGGLLLAYNAPHRFTAAERSILTPLAGLIAQALDRARLYDAKHGLAHALQQTLLPHALPTVTGLDVAARYLPASHGVNLGGDFYDLIRLTDTTAAAVIGDVQGHDMSAAALMGLVRMAVHSHATAGATPEQVLTRTDRDLADLNASRFVSCLYAHLDLAHHQVTLASAGHPPPLLRHPDNRAHAVDIRPGPPLGVGLGTHSYPLTTLPLGPGTLLALYTDGLVEIPGIDIAQTIADLADRLGQWSRLPLHQLVDNLVHHTRQASRHTDDIALLLLQPNRSAEL
;
A
#
# COMPACT_ATOMS: atom_id res chain seq x y z
N MET A 1 -19.26 5.95 -25.67
CA MET A 1 -17.98 6.61 -25.26
C MET A 1 -18.20 7.20 -23.88
N LEU A 2 -17.26 7.00 -22.95
CA LEU A 2 -17.40 7.47 -21.56
C LEU A 2 -16.71 8.82 -21.38
N GLY A 3 -17.31 9.75 -20.64
CA GLY A 3 -16.69 11.01 -20.24
C GLY A 3 -16.92 11.33 -18.78
N GLY A 4 -15.88 11.68 -18.03
CA GLY A 4 -15.95 12.04 -16.62
C GLY A 4 -15.17 13.31 -16.30
N VAL A 5 -15.70 14.13 -15.40
CA VAL A 5 -15.01 15.32 -14.87
C VAL A 5 -14.60 15.04 -13.43
N TYR A 6 -13.31 15.11 -13.14
CA TYR A 6 -12.75 14.92 -11.82
C TYR A 6 -12.22 16.23 -11.26
N LEU A 7 -12.48 16.49 -9.98
CA LEU A 7 -11.95 17.61 -9.22
C LEU A 7 -11.17 17.10 -8.00
N VAL A 8 -10.19 17.87 -7.57
CA VAL A 8 -9.44 17.66 -6.33
C VAL A 8 -10.06 18.54 -5.24
N ASP A 9 -10.25 17.96 -4.07
CA ASP A 9 -10.74 18.67 -2.89
C ASP A 9 -9.75 19.77 -2.44
N PRO A 10 -10.18 20.85 -1.76
CA PRO A 10 -9.28 21.96 -1.37
C PRO A 10 -8.08 21.54 -0.52
N ASP A 11 -8.21 20.49 0.29
CA ASP A 11 -7.14 19.95 1.14
C ASP A 11 -6.20 18.98 0.40
N GLU A 12 -6.37 18.82 -0.92
CA GLU A 12 -5.62 17.90 -1.79
C GLU A 12 -5.58 16.45 -1.28
N SER A 13 -6.59 16.04 -0.51
CA SER A 13 -6.67 14.70 0.08
C SER A 13 -7.33 13.69 -0.87
N VAL A 14 -8.33 14.13 -1.64
CA VAL A 14 -9.19 13.29 -2.48
C VAL A 14 -9.34 13.89 -3.87
N VAL A 15 -9.29 13.03 -4.89
CA VAL A 15 -9.80 13.33 -6.23
C VAL A 15 -11.12 12.60 -6.43
N GLY A 16 -12.15 13.34 -6.86
CA GLY A 16 -13.51 12.84 -6.96
C GLY A 16 -14.21 13.20 -8.26
N LEU A 17 -15.04 12.28 -8.74
CA LEU A 17 -15.86 12.41 -9.94
C LEU A 17 -17.06 13.33 -9.64
N VAL A 18 -17.20 14.43 -10.37
CA VAL A 18 -18.29 15.40 -10.18
C VAL A 18 -19.40 15.27 -11.21
N ALA A 19 -19.06 14.85 -12.43
CA ALA A 19 -20.01 14.63 -13.51
C ALA A 19 -19.56 13.46 -14.40
N LEU A 20 -20.52 12.67 -14.88
CA LEU A 20 -20.32 11.48 -15.71
C LEU A 20 -21.30 11.45 -16.88
N CYS A 21 -20.85 10.99 -18.04
CA CYS A 21 -21.65 10.80 -19.24
C CYS A 21 -21.30 9.46 -19.91
N GLY A 22 -22.30 8.80 -20.48
CA GLY A 22 -22.14 7.58 -21.30
C GLY A 22 -22.26 6.24 -20.53
N VAL A 23 -22.41 6.28 -19.20
CA VAL A 23 -22.69 5.10 -18.35
C VAL A 23 -23.46 5.51 -17.10
N SER A 24 -24.23 4.59 -16.50
CA SER A 24 -24.91 4.85 -15.23
C SER A 24 -23.91 5.15 -14.11
N VAL A 25 -24.30 6.04 -13.19
CA VAL A 25 -23.43 6.49 -12.09
C VAL A 25 -23.06 5.33 -11.17
N ASP A 26 -23.99 4.40 -10.95
CA ASP A 26 -23.83 3.27 -10.03
C ASP A 26 -22.84 2.22 -10.55
N ALA A 27 -22.73 2.07 -11.88
CA ALA A 27 -21.71 1.21 -12.50
C ALA A 27 -20.29 1.74 -12.29
N PHE A 28 -20.12 2.99 -11.88
CA PHE A 28 -18.81 3.64 -11.70
C PHE A 28 -18.45 3.90 -10.23
N ALA A 29 -19.20 3.32 -9.28
CA ALA A 29 -19.09 3.60 -7.85
C ALA A 29 -17.69 3.43 -7.24
N PRO A 30 -16.93 2.35 -7.56
CA PRO A 30 -15.59 2.16 -7.03
C PRO A 30 -14.58 3.27 -7.40
N TRP A 31 -14.85 4.03 -8.48
CA TRP A 31 -13.96 5.08 -9.00
C TRP A 31 -14.49 6.49 -8.78
N TRP A 32 -15.52 6.65 -7.94
CA TRP A 32 -16.06 7.97 -7.60
C TRP A 32 -15.06 8.83 -6.83
N ARG A 33 -14.28 8.21 -5.94
CA ARG A 33 -13.32 8.90 -5.07
C ARG A 33 -12.07 8.07 -4.91
N SER A 34 -10.91 8.72 -4.99
CA SER A 34 -9.64 8.10 -4.66
C SER A 34 -8.73 9.09 -3.97
N ALA A 35 -7.82 8.60 -3.14
CA ALA A 35 -6.86 9.45 -2.46
C ALA A 35 -5.95 10.13 -3.50
N PHE A 36 -5.82 11.46 -3.41
CA PHE A 36 -5.00 12.23 -4.34
C PHE A 36 -3.50 11.98 -4.13
N ALA A 37 -3.09 11.54 -2.92
CA ALA A 37 -1.72 11.14 -2.63
C ALA A 37 -1.27 9.87 -3.39
N ARG A 38 -2.21 8.98 -3.74
CA ARG A 38 -1.88 7.70 -4.41
C ARG A 38 -1.52 7.92 -5.88
N PRO A 39 -0.50 7.22 -6.42
CA PRO A 39 -0.16 7.29 -7.83
C PRO A 39 -1.26 6.67 -8.69
N GLY A 40 -1.59 7.33 -9.80
CA GLY A 40 -2.65 6.92 -10.70
C GLY A 40 -2.72 7.85 -11.91
N PRO A 41 -3.33 7.43 -13.03
CA PRO A 41 -3.32 8.19 -14.27
C PRO A 41 -4.00 9.56 -14.13
N MET A 42 -5.01 9.65 -13.25
CA MET A 42 -5.69 10.89 -12.91
C MET A 42 -4.77 11.86 -12.15
N GLN A 43 -4.17 11.36 -11.07
CA GLN A 43 -3.27 12.10 -10.21
C GLN A 43 -2.03 12.57 -10.97
N ASP A 44 -1.45 11.71 -11.80
CA ASP A 44 -0.28 12.04 -12.62
C ASP A 44 -0.58 13.10 -13.66
N SER A 45 -1.73 13.03 -14.34
CA SER A 45 -2.15 14.06 -15.28
C SER A 45 -2.30 15.42 -14.60
N ILE A 46 -2.89 15.44 -13.39
CA ILE A 46 -3.10 16.67 -12.59
C ILE A 46 -1.78 17.22 -12.02
N ARG A 47 -0.87 16.36 -11.56
CA ARG A 47 0.43 16.74 -10.99
C ARG A 47 1.43 17.22 -12.03
N SER A 48 1.50 16.52 -13.16
CA SER A 48 2.43 16.85 -14.25
C SER A 48 1.88 17.89 -15.22
N GLU A 49 0.61 18.26 -15.08
CA GLU A 49 -0.16 19.09 -16.01
C GLU A 49 -0.11 18.60 -17.47
N ARG A 50 0.08 17.29 -17.70
CA ARG A 50 0.16 16.69 -19.04
C ARG A 50 -1.02 15.77 -19.33
N LEU A 51 -1.35 15.66 -20.62
CA LEU A 51 -2.29 14.66 -21.11
C LEU A 51 -1.67 13.28 -20.90
N VAL A 52 -2.34 12.43 -20.13
CA VAL A 52 -1.99 11.02 -19.99
C VAL A 52 -2.86 10.23 -20.95
N TRP A 53 -2.23 9.40 -21.77
CA TRP A 53 -2.90 8.47 -22.69
C TRP A 53 -2.51 7.06 -22.30
N VAL A 54 -3.51 6.22 -22.13
CA VAL A 54 -3.32 4.79 -21.85
C VAL A 54 -4.11 4.04 -22.90
N SER A 55 -3.38 3.35 -23.76
CA SER A 55 -3.94 2.68 -24.94
C SER A 55 -4.50 1.30 -24.65
N SER A 56 -4.05 0.66 -23.58
CA SER A 56 -4.46 -0.69 -23.19
C SER A 56 -4.36 -0.91 -21.69
N LEU A 57 -5.02 -1.99 -21.22
CA LEU A 57 -4.93 -2.44 -19.84
C LEU A 57 -3.52 -2.94 -19.47
N GLU A 58 -2.73 -3.42 -20.45
CA GLU A 58 -1.32 -3.79 -20.24
C GLU A 58 -0.45 -2.55 -19.96
N GLU A 59 -0.66 -1.47 -20.72
CA GLU A 59 0.01 -0.20 -20.48
C GLU A 59 -0.41 0.41 -19.13
N LEU A 60 -1.70 0.28 -18.78
CA LEU A 60 -2.20 0.65 -17.46
C LEU A 60 -1.54 -0.18 -16.35
N ALA A 61 -1.46 -1.49 -16.49
CA ALA A 61 -0.85 -2.37 -15.49
C ALA A 61 0.65 -2.12 -15.32
N ARG A 62 1.33 -1.75 -16.41
CA ARG A 62 2.76 -1.44 -16.41
C ARG A 62 3.08 -0.14 -15.68
N PHE A 63 2.31 0.93 -15.90
CA PHE A 63 2.60 2.25 -15.34
C PHE A 63 1.79 2.56 -14.08
N TYR A 64 0.64 1.91 -13.92
CA TYR A 64 -0.34 2.15 -12.85
C TYR A 64 -0.99 0.83 -12.37
N PRO A 65 -0.22 -0.14 -11.85
CA PRO A 65 -0.70 -1.49 -11.51
C PRO A 65 -1.88 -1.52 -10.55
N ARG A 66 -1.89 -0.66 -9.53
CA ARG A 66 -3.01 -0.55 -8.59
C ARG A 66 -4.27 0.05 -9.22
N ALA A 67 -4.13 0.95 -10.20
CA ALA A 67 -5.26 1.46 -10.95
C ALA A 67 -5.81 0.39 -11.89
N ALA A 68 -4.93 -0.44 -12.49
CA ALA A 68 -5.32 -1.57 -13.32
C ALA A 68 -6.09 -2.65 -12.54
N ALA A 69 -5.62 -2.98 -11.33
CA ALA A 69 -6.30 -3.96 -10.46
C ALA A 69 -7.74 -3.56 -10.10
N ASN A 70 -7.99 -2.26 -10.03
CA ASN A 70 -9.30 -1.74 -9.73
C ASN A 70 -10.17 -1.49 -10.96
N LEU A 71 -9.71 -1.71 -12.21
CA LEU A 71 -10.45 -1.40 -13.45
C LEU A 71 -10.63 -2.68 -14.28
N PRO A 72 -11.74 -3.43 -14.13
CA PRO A 72 -11.92 -4.76 -14.74
C PRO A 72 -12.26 -4.71 -16.24
N TYR A 73 -12.17 -3.53 -16.89
CA TYR A 73 -12.61 -3.31 -18.25
C TYR A 73 -11.44 -2.98 -19.19
N GLN A 74 -11.44 -3.58 -20.37
CA GLN A 74 -10.47 -3.28 -21.44
C GLN A 74 -10.80 -1.93 -22.11
N LEU A 75 -10.47 -0.83 -21.45
CA LEU A 75 -10.75 0.52 -21.95
C LEU A 75 -9.45 1.25 -22.31
N ALA A 76 -9.43 1.90 -23.48
CA ALA A 76 -8.42 2.92 -23.78
C ALA A 76 -8.93 4.25 -23.24
N PHE A 77 -8.09 5.05 -22.58
CA PHE A 77 -8.54 6.31 -22.00
C PHE A 77 -7.49 7.42 -22.04
N ALA A 78 -7.99 8.65 -22.07
CA ALA A 78 -7.22 9.87 -22.05
C ALA A 78 -7.62 10.70 -20.83
N VAL A 79 -6.63 11.16 -20.06
CA VAL A 79 -6.83 12.10 -18.96
C VAL A 79 -6.17 13.43 -19.31
N ALA A 80 -6.97 14.50 -19.37
CA ALA A 80 -6.50 15.83 -19.72
C ALA A 80 -6.71 16.80 -18.56
N PRO A 81 -5.66 17.47 -18.05
CA PRO A 81 -5.78 18.32 -16.87
C PRO A 81 -6.45 19.65 -17.21
N PHE A 82 -7.18 20.21 -16.25
CA PHE A 82 -7.70 21.57 -16.33
C PHE A 82 -6.60 22.55 -15.94
N ARG A 83 -6.06 23.25 -16.95
CA ARG A 83 -5.01 24.26 -16.74
C ARG A 83 -5.61 25.62 -16.40
N HIS A 84 -4.89 26.37 -15.57
CA HIS A 84 -5.22 27.76 -15.20
C HIS A 84 -6.59 27.94 -14.54
N VAL A 85 -7.01 27.00 -13.68
CA VAL A 85 -8.23 27.14 -12.87
C VAL A 85 -7.89 27.78 -11.52
N ARG A 86 -8.62 28.84 -11.12
CA ARG A 86 -8.27 29.69 -9.96
C ARG A 86 -8.49 29.03 -8.60
N HIS A 87 -9.45 28.13 -8.49
CA HIS A 87 -9.97 27.67 -7.18
C HIS A 87 -10.08 26.14 -7.03
N CYS A 88 -9.83 25.36 -8.08
CA CYS A 88 -9.92 23.90 -8.05
C CYS A 88 -8.96 23.26 -9.06
N ARG A 89 -8.27 22.18 -8.68
CA ARG A 89 -7.51 21.33 -9.62
C ARG A 89 -8.38 20.18 -10.08
N GLY A 90 -8.11 19.62 -11.26
CA GLY A 90 -8.92 18.54 -11.80
C GLY A 90 -8.55 18.15 -13.22
N ALA A 91 -9.25 17.18 -13.77
CA ALA A 91 -9.05 16.72 -15.14
C ALA A 91 -10.31 16.13 -15.77
N LEU A 92 -10.30 16.08 -17.10
CA LEU A 92 -11.27 15.41 -17.95
C LEU A 92 -10.77 13.99 -18.24
N LEU A 93 -11.55 12.99 -17.87
CA LEU A 93 -11.41 11.60 -18.29
C LEU A 93 -12.27 11.37 -19.54
N LEU A 94 -11.69 10.78 -20.56
CA LEU A 94 -12.42 10.22 -21.70
C LEU A 94 -11.99 8.76 -21.87
N ALA A 95 -12.94 7.84 -21.92
CA ALA A 95 -12.65 6.42 -22.14
C ALA A 95 -13.45 5.85 -23.33
N TRP A 96 -12.82 4.89 -24.00
CA TRP A 96 -13.33 4.25 -25.20
C TRP A 96 -13.27 2.72 -25.05
N PRO A 97 -14.17 1.99 -25.72
CA PRO A 97 -14.10 0.53 -25.83
C PRO A 97 -12.77 0.04 -26.43
N PRO A 98 -12.43 -1.25 -26.29
CA PRO A 98 -11.22 -1.82 -26.87
C PRO A 98 -11.26 -1.78 -28.41
N GLY A 99 -10.09 -1.77 -29.05
CA GLY A 99 -9.95 -1.75 -30.52
C GLY A 99 -9.58 -0.39 -31.14
N ARG A 100 -9.23 0.61 -30.33
CA ARG A 100 -8.74 1.92 -30.82
C ARG A 100 -7.26 1.85 -31.22
N THR A 101 -6.83 2.71 -32.14
CA THR A 101 -5.40 2.83 -32.48
C THR A 101 -4.57 3.22 -31.24
N PRO A 102 -3.40 2.61 -31.02
CA PRO A 102 -2.61 2.81 -29.80
C PRO A 102 -2.03 4.22 -29.66
N ILE A 103 -2.12 5.06 -30.70
CA ILE A 103 -1.61 6.42 -30.70
C ILE A 103 -2.77 7.39 -30.97
N LEU A 104 -2.96 8.36 -30.07
CA LEU A 104 -3.84 9.51 -30.34
C LEU A 104 -3.25 10.41 -31.43
N SER A 105 -4.02 10.68 -32.47
CA SER A 105 -3.65 11.62 -33.53
C SER A 105 -3.50 13.04 -33.00
N ARG A 106 -2.73 13.89 -33.69
CA ARG A 106 -2.54 15.31 -33.32
C ARG A 106 -3.88 16.07 -33.25
N GLY A 107 -4.81 15.76 -34.15
CA GLY A 107 -6.16 16.33 -34.16
C GLY A 107 -6.99 15.92 -32.95
N GLU A 108 -6.95 14.65 -32.53
CA GLU A 108 -7.63 14.18 -31.33
C GLU A 108 -7.07 14.80 -30.06
N ARG A 109 -5.74 14.84 -29.89
CA ARG A 109 -5.09 15.53 -28.76
C ARG A 109 -5.53 16.99 -28.69
N GLY A 110 -5.59 17.67 -29.85
CA GLY A 110 -6.06 19.04 -29.96
C GLY A 110 -7.51 19.21 -29.50
N ARG A 111 -8.42 18.32 -29.92
CA ARG A 111 -9.84 18.32 -29.51
C ARG A 111 -10.01 18.06 -28.02
N ILE A 112 -9.30 17.09 -27.45
CA ILE A 112 -9.33 16.77 -26.02
C ILE A 112 -8.85 17.98 -25.20
N ALA A 113 -7.72 18.56 -25.58
CA ALA A 113 -7.18 19.75 -24.90
C ALA A 113 -8.08 20.99 -25.05
N PHE A 114 -8.79 21.12 -26.17
CA PHE A 114 -9.77 22.18 -26.37
C PHE A 114 -10.99 22.00 -25.45
N SER A 115 -11.52 20.78 -25.34
CA SER A 115 -12.63 20.45 -24.44
C SER A 115 -12.27 20.69 -22.98
N ALA A 116 -11.08 20.25 -22.54
CA ALA A 116 -10.59 20.52 -21.19
C ALA A 116 -10.49 22.03 -20.90
N ARG A 117 -10.00 22.84 -21.86
CA ARG A 117 -9.96 24.31 -21.74
C ARG A 117 -11.33 24.97 -21.70
N ARG A 118 -12.34 24.39 -22.35
CA ARG A 118 -13.72 24.90 -22.30
C ARG A 118 -14.34 24.64 -20.93
N ILE A 119 -14.12 23.45 -20.37
CA ILE A 119 -14.58 23.09 -19.01
C ILE A 119 -13.87 23.97 -17.97
N ALA A 120 -12.55 24.15 -18.08
CA ALA A 120 -11.77 25.03 -17.19
C ALA A 120 -12.29 26.48 -17.17
N ARG A 121 -12.73 27.01 -18.32
CA ARG A 121 -13.36 28.35 -18.40
C ARG A 121 -14.68 28.42 -17.65
N VAL A 122 -15.50 27.37 -17.71
CA VAL A 122 -16.76 27.29 -16.95
C VAL A 122 -16.47 27.23 -15.45
N LEU A 123 -15.50 26.40 -15.03
CA LEU A 123 -15.07 26.31 -13.63
C LEU A 123 -14.54 27.65 -13.10
N ASN A 124 -13.79 28.40 -13.90
CA ASN A 124 -13.27 29.73 -13.54
C ASN A 124 -14.34 30.81 -13.44
N ALA A 125 -15.46 30.66 -14.16
CA ALA A 125 -16.58 31.59 -14.10
C ALA A 125 -17.49 31.33 -12.88
N ALA A 126 -17.31 30.21 -12.18
CA ALA A 126 -18.08 29.88 -10.99
C ALA A 126 -17.66 30.75 -9.80
N VAL A 127 -18.65 31.33 -9.11
CA VAL A 127 -18.44 32.26 -7.98
C VAL A 127 -18.07 31.52 -6.69
N ARG A 128 -18.38 30.21 -6.58
CA ARG A 128 -18.10 29.37 -5.41
C ARG A 128 -17.15 28.21 -5.76
N PRO A 129 -16.28 27.78 -4.83
CA PRO A 129 -15.50 26.56 -4.97
C PRO A 129 -16.43 25.38 -5.27
N GLN A 130 -16.05 24.54 -6.23
CA GLN A 130 -16.82 23.34 -6.55
C GLN A 130 -16.51 22.27 -5.50
N VAL A 131 -17.55 21.69 -4.92
CA VAL A 131 -17.43 20.60 -3.93
C VAL A 131 -17.65 19.27 -4.64
N ILE A 132 -16.89 18.26 -4.24
CA ILE A 132 -17.07 16.89 -4.74
C ILE A 132 -18.40 16.35 -4.15
N PRO A 133 -19.42 16.05 -4.98
CA PRO A 133 -20.69 15.57 -4.48
C PRO A 133 -20.56 14.14 -3.93
N GLU A 134 -21.49 13.70 -3.08
CA GLU A 134 -21.57 12.29 -2.65
C GLU A 134 -21.94 11.36 -3.80
N ARG A 135 -22.78 11.85 -4.73
CA ARG A 135 -23.14 11.15 -5.97
C ARG A 135 -22.83 12.04 -7.18
N PRO A 136 -22.03 11.56 -8.15
CA PRO A 136 -21.74 12.31 -9.38
C PRO A 136 -22.99 12.66 -10.18
N HIS A 137 -22.99 13.81 -10.85
CA HIS A 137 -24.09 14.20 -11.72
C HIS A 137 -24.03 13.43 -13.05
N PHE A 138 -25.11 12.74 -13.39
CA PHE A 138 -25.23 12.11 -14.71
C PHE A 138 -25.65 13.13 -15.77
N VAL A 139 -24.94 13.19 -16.88
CA VAL A 139 -25.28 14.01 -18.04
C VAL A 139 -25.68 13.07 -19.19
N PRO A 140 -26.97 13.01 -19.55
CA PRO A 140 -27.42 12.14 -20.65
C PRO A 140 -26.86 12.65 -21.99
N PRO A 141 -26.48 11.76 -22.91
CA PRO A 141 -26.13 12.18 -24.28
C PRO A 141 -27.37 12.82 -24.94
N ARG A 142 -27.18 13.91 -25.69
CA ARG A 142 -28.26 14.48 -26.53
C ARG A 142 -28.44 13.58 -27.76
N PRO A 143 -29.58 12.90 -27.96
CA PRO A 143 -29.85 12.22 -29.21
C PRO A 143 -30.18 13.24 -30.31
N GLU A 144 -29.81 12.94 -31.55
CA GLU A 144 -30.49 13.55 -32.71
C GLU A 144 -31.90 12.95 -32.78
N GLU A 145 -32.94 13.76 -32.62
CA GLU A 145 -34.31 13.25 -32.65
C GLU A 145 -34.73 12.92 -34.10
N PRO A 146 -35.11 11.67 -34.41
CA PRO A 146 -35.72 11.34 -35.69
C PRO A 146 -37.10 12.02 -35.80
N THR A 147 -37.51 12.37 -37.02
CA THR A 147 -38.83 12.97 -37.24
C THR A 147 -39.95 12.00 -36.79
N PRO A 148 -41.06 12.50 -36.21
CA PRO A 148 -42.14 11.65 -35.67
C PRO A 148 -42.69 10.63 -36.69
N GLN A 149 -42.67 10.99 -37.97
CA GLN A 149 -43.12 10.14 -39.07
C GLN A 149 -42.17 8.96 -39.35
N SER A 150 -40.86 9.17 -39.20
CA SER A 150 -39.84 8.11 -39.34
C SER A 150 -39.89 7.12 -38.17
N ALA A 151 -40.08 7.62 -36.94
CA ALA A 151 -40.23 6.79 -35.74
C ALA A 151 -41.47 5.88 -35.82
N SER A 152 -42.61 6.41 -36.28
CA SER A 152 -43.83 5.62 -36.49
C SER A 152 -43.67 4.57 -37.60
N ALA A 153 -42.98 4.91 -38.70
CA ALA A 153 -42.69 3.95 -39.77
C ALA A 153 -41.76 2.81 -39.32
N ALA A 154 -40.73 3.11 -38.51
CA ALA A 154 -39.82 2.12 -37.94
C ALA A 154 -40.52 1.19 -36.94
N ALA A 155 -41.35 1.73 -36.05
CA ALA A 155 -42.17 0.93 -35.12
C ALA A 155 -43.12 0.00 -35.89
N GLY A 156 -43.79 0.52 -36.94
CA GLY A 156 -44.65 -0.29 -37.80
C GLY A 156 -43.90 -1.38 -38.58
N LEU A 157 -42.64 -1.15 -38.96
CA LEU A 157 -41.79 -2.16 -39.58
C LEU A 157 -41.47 -3.30 -38.61
N ILE A 158 -41.03 -2.97 -37.40
CA ILE A 158 -40.67 -3.94 -36.36
C ILE A 158 -41.88 -4.77 -35.92
N GLU A 159 -43.07 -4.17 -35.88
CA GLU A 159 -44.33 -4.85 -35.57
C GLU A 159 -44.70 -5.94 -36.58
N ARG A 160 -44.32 -5.75 -37.86
CA ARG A 160 -44.58 -6.71 -38.94
C ARG A 160 -43.56 -7.85 -39.01
N LEU A 161 -42.44 -7.76 -38.30
CA LEU A 161 -41.43 -8.80 -38.30
C LEU A 161 -41.84 -9.94 -37.37
N PRO A 162 -41.62 -11.22 -37.76
CA PRO A 162 -41.99 -12.39 -36.95
C PRO A 162 -40.97 -12.66 -35.83
N LEU A 163 -40.37 -11.61 -35.27
CA LEU A 163 -39.33 -11.66 -34.24
C LEU A 163 -39.80 -10.89 -33.01
N GLY A 164 -39.67 -11.46 -31.82
CA GLY A 164 -39.95 -10.72 -30.60
C GLY A 164 -38.89 -9.65 -30.38
N THR A 165 -39.30 -8.39 -30.25
CA THR A 165 -38.39 -7.29 -29.96
C THR A 165 -38.87 -6.48 -28.77
N LEU A 166 -37.93 -6.06 -27.94
CA LEU A 166 -38.15 -5.26 -26.75
C LEU A 166 -37.00 -4.25 -26.62
N ALA A 167 -37.29 -3.03 -26.21
CA ALA A 167 -36.28 -2.01 -25.95
C ALA A 167 -36.36 -1.52 -24.50
N LEU A 168 -35.19 -1.27 -23.91
CA LEU A 168 -35.00 -0.73 -22.58
C LEU A 168 -34.35 0.64 -22.68
N ASP A 169 -34.79 1.60 -21.85
CA ASP A 169 -34.06 2.85 -21.66
C ASP A 169 -32.76 2.64 -20.85
N LEU A 170 -31.98 3.72 -20.68
CA LEU A 170 -30.74 3.70 -19.89
C LEU A 170 -30.97 3.39 -18.39
N ALA A 171 -32.21 3.50 -17.90
CA ALA A 171 -32.61 3.13 -16.54
C ALA A 171 -33.15 1.68 -16.45
N GLY A 172 -33.17 0.94 -17.56
CA GLY A 172 -33.62 -0.44 -17.65
C GLY A 172 -35.14 -0.61 -17.71
N HIS A 173 -35.92 0.44 -17.96
CA HIS A 173 -37.37 0.34 -18.14
C HIS A 173 -37.72 -0.01 -19.58
N ILE A 174 -38.73 -0.86 -19.75
CA ILE A 174 -39.22 -1.27 -21.06
C ILE A 174 -39.94 -0.10 -21.73
N THR A 175 -39.36 0.44 -22.80
CA THR A 175 -39.90 1.57 -23.57
C THR A 175 -40.63 1.15 -24.84
N TYR A 176 -40.34 -0.05 -25.34
CA TYR A 176 -41.01 -0.63 -26.49
C TYR A 176 -41.07 -2.15 -26.36
N VAL A 177 -42.18 -2.74 -26.82
CA VAL A 177 -42.35 -4.18 -26.95
C VAL A 177 -43.34 -4.44 -28.08
N ASN A 178 -42.98 -5.30 -29.04
CA ASN A 178 -43.87 -5.65 -30.15
C ASN A 178 -44.79 -6.83 -29.78
N THR A 179 -45.84 -7.08 -30.58
CA THR A 179 -46.81 -8.16 -30.33
C THR A 179 -46.14 -9.54 -30.25
N ALA A 180 -45.11 -9.79 -31.07
CA ALA A 180 -44.38 -11.04 -31.05
C ALA A 180 -43.62 -11.27 -29.72
N ALA A 181 -42.96 -10.24 -29.18
CA ALA A 181 -42.29 -10.33 -27.87
C ALA A 181 -43.30 -10.50 -26.74
N ALA A 182 -44.39 -9.75 -26.74
CA ALA A 182 -45.46 -9.91 -25.75
C ALA A 182 -46.01 -11.35 -25.73
N GLY A 183 -46.22 -11.95 -26.90
CA GLY A 183 -46.63 -13.34 -27.05
C GLY A 183 -45.59 -14.35 -26.53
N LEU A 184 -44.30 -14.16 -26.84
CA LEU A 184 -43.23 -15.06 -26.40
C LEU A 184 -42.94 -14.96 -24.89
N LEU A 185 -42.99 -13.75 -24.34
CA LEU A 185 -42.81 -13.48 -22.91
C LEU A 185 -44.06 -13.85 -22.10
N GLY A 186 -45.21 -13.96 -22.77
CA GLY A 186 -46.47 -14.40 -22.18
C GLY A 186 -47.16 -13.36 -21.32
N LYS A 187 -46.92 -12.08 -21.60
CA LYS A 187 -47.58 -10.96 -20.94
C LYS A 187 -47.97 -9.91 -21.98
N PRO A 188 -49.14 -9.26 -21.84
CA PRO A 188 -49.55 -8.20 -22.75
C PRO A 188 -48.60 -6.99 -22.63
N ALA A 189 -48.38 -6.29 -23.74
CA ALA A 189 -47.48 -5.14 -23.81
C ALA A 189 -47.75 -4.09 -22.74
N GLU A 190 -49.01 -3.82 -22.44
CA GLU A 190 -49.47 -2.84 -21.44
C GLU A 190 -48.96 -3.13 -20.01
N GLN A 191 -48.67 -4.41 -19.69
CA GLN A 191 -48.13 -4.81 -18.39
C GLN A 191 -46.59 -4.83 -18.35
N LEU A 192 -45.95 -4.73 -19.52
CA LEU A 192 -44.50 -4.73 -19.67
C LEU A 192 -43.96 -3.29 -19.77
N LEU A 193 -44.64 -2.44 -20.53
CA LEU A 193 -44.22 -1.05 -20.76
C LEU A 193 -44.09 -0.25 -19.45
N GLY A 194 -43.00 0.50 -19.34
CA GLY A 194 -42.67 1.33 -18.17
C GLY A 194 -42.14 0.57 -16.96
N SER A 195 -42.15 -0.77 -16.98
CA SER A 195 -41.62 -1.61 -15.90
C SER A 195 -40.22 -2.11 -16.21
N GLN A 196 -39.48 -2.56 -15.19
CA GLN A 196 -38.25 -3.31 -15.40
C GLN A 196 -38.55 -4.78 -15.73
N PRO A 197 -37.72 -5.47 -16.55
CA PRO A 197 -37.89 -6.88 -16.86
C PRO A 197 -38.02 -7.78 -15.63
N SER A 198 -37.26 -7.55 -14.56
CA SER A 198 -37.35 -8.33 -13.31
C SER A 198 -38.67 -8.16 -12.57
N GLN A 199 -39.27 -6.96 -12.63
CA GLN A 199 -40.56 -6.66 -12.00
C GLN A 199 -41.72 -7.32 -12.75
N SER A 200 -41.71 -7.23 -14.08
CA SER A 200 -42.80 -7.74 -14.90
C SER A 200 -42.62 -9.21 -15.27
N LEU A 201 -41.40 -9.73 -15.28
CA LEU A 201 -41.05 -11.11 -15.60
C LEU A 201 -40.12 -11.70 -14.51
N PRO A 202 -40.66 -12.10 -13.34
CA PRO A 202 -39.84 -12.57 -12.21
C PRO A 202 -38.92 -13.75 -12.53
N TRP A 203 -39.26 -14.57 -13.53
CA TRP A 203 -38.44 -15.70 -13.99
C TRP A 203 -37.16 -15.26 -14.73
N LEU A 204 -37.07 -13.99 -15.15
CA LEU A 204 -35.84 -13.37 -15.65
C LEU A 204 -34.97 -12.76 -14.54
N ASP A 205 -35.46 -12.66 -13.30
CA ASP A 205 -34.71 -12.12 -12.17
C ASP A 205 -33.72 -13.17 -11.62
N ASN A 206 -32.76 -13.52 -12.46
CA ASN A 206 -31.71 -14.49 -12.13
C ASN A 206 -30.33 -13.94 -12.49
N ILE A 207 -29.31 -14.51 -11.85
CA ILE A 207 -27.92 -14.05 -12.00
C ILE A 207 -27.44 -14.13 -13.45
N THR A 208 -27.88 -15.13 -14.22
CA THR A 208 -27.49 -15.32 -15.62
C THR A 208 -27.99 -14.20 -16.53
N TYR A 209 -29.25 -13.79 -16.39
CA TYR A 209 -29.81 -12.66 -17.13
C TYR A 209 -29.17 -11.34 -16.70
N MET A 210 -29.00 -11.14 -15.39
CA MET A 210 -28.40 -9.93 -14.86
C MET A 210 -26.94 -9.75 -15.28
N ASP A 211 -26.15 -10.83 -15.29
CA ASP A 211 -24.78 -10.82 -15.77
C ASP A 211 -24.70 -10.60 -17.28
N ALA A 212 -25.57 -11.24 -18.06
CA ALA A 212 -25.64 -11.00 -19.50
C ALA A 212 -26.05 -9.56 -19.84
N TYR A 213 -27.01 -8.99 -19.12
CA TYR A 213 -27.46 -7.61 -19.26
C TYR A 213 -26.36 -6.61 -18.91
N ARG A 214 -25.66 -6.82 -17.78
CA ARG A 214 -24.50 -6.01 -17.37
C ARG A 214 -23.35 -6.13 -18.36
N THR A 215 -23.08 -7.34 -18.84
CA THR A 215 -22.04 -7.60 -19.84
C THR A 215 -22.36 -6.82 -21.12
N ALA A 216 -23.58 -6.93 -21.65
CA ALA A 216 -24.00 -6.19 -22.85
C ALA A 216 -23.83 -4.67 -22.70
N LEU A 217 -24.24 -4.10 -21.56
CA LEU A 217 -24.09 -2.66 -21.27
C LEU A 217 -22.62 -2.23 -21.21
N SER A 218 -21.76 -3.08 -20.64
CA SER A 218 -20.34 -2.76 -20.40
C SER A 218 -19.45 -2.98 -21.62
N SER A 219 -19.60 -4.10 -22.34
CA SER A 219 -18.78 -4.46 -23.50
C SER A 219 -19.29 -3.83 -24.79
N ARG A 220 -20.60 -3.54 -24.87
CA ARG A 220 -21.32 -3.19 -26.11
C ARG A 220 -21.21 -4.25 -27.21
N GLU A 221 -20.87 -5.47 -26.83
CA GLU A 221 -20.92 -6.62 -27.72
C GLU A 221 -22.31 -7.26 -27.68
N ASN A 222 -22.64 -8.03 -28.72
CA ASN A 222 -23.89 -8.78 -28.77
C ASN A 222 -23.82 -9.95 -27.80
N VAL A 223 -24.58 -9.88 -26.71
CA VAL A 223 -24.64 -10.95 -25.72
C VAL A 223 -25.89 -11.80 -25.96
N ALA A 224 -25.72 -13.12 -26.03
CA ALA A 224 -26.83 -14.05 -26.19
C ALA A 224 -26.94 -14.96 -24.97
N LEU A 225 -28.17 -15.25 -24.53
CA LEU A 225 -28.45 -16.22 -23.48
C LEU A 225 -29.74 -16.99 -23.79
N THR A 226 -29.81 -18.22 -23.28
CA THR A 226 -31.01 -19.05 -23.36
C THR A 226 -31.66 -19.12 -21.98
N VAL A 227 -32.94 -18.79 -21.90
CA VAL A 227 -33.71 -18.72 -20.66
C VAL A 227 -34.95 -19.61 -20.75
N LEU A 228 -35.33 -20.21 -19.63
CA LEU A 228 -36.56 -20.98 -19.52
C LEU A 228 -37.70 -20.08 -19.01
N ARG A 229 -38.70 -19.86 -19.85
CA ARG A 229 -40.00 -19.32 -19.42
C ARG A 229 -40.86 -20.47 -18.89
N PRO A 230 -41.27 -20.45 -17.61
CA PRO A 230 -42.12 -21.49 -17.04
C PRO A 230 -43.49 -21.60 -17.74
N PRO A 231 -44.08 -22.81 -17.86
CA PRO A 231 -43.56 -24.07 -17.32
C PRO A 231 -42.41 -24.69 -18.13
N ASP A 232 -42.42 -24.63 -19.47
CA ASP A 232 -41.46 -25.42 -20.30
C ASP A 232 -41.03 -24.74 -21.62
N GLN A 233 -41.06 -23.41 -21.72
CA GLN A 233 -40.76 -22.71 -22.97
C GLN A 233 -39.36 -22.08 -22.95
N TRP A 234 -38.42 -22.66 -23.69
CA TRP A 234 -37.09 -22.09 -23.87
C TRP A 234 -37.09 -20.94 -24.88
N LEU A 235 -36.46 -19.83 -24.51
CA LEU A 235 -36.30 -18.63 -25.32
C LEU A 235 -34.82 -18.27 -25.43
N ASP A 236 -34.39 -17.86 -26.62
CA ASP A 236 -33.09 -17.23 -26.84
C ASP A 236 -33.29 -15.70 -26.80
N LEU A 237 -32.54 -15.05 -25.91
CA LEU A 237 -32.47 -13.60 -25.77
C LEU A 237 -31.14 -13.12 -26.35
N ARG A 238 -31.17 -12.13 -27.24
CA ARG A 238 -29.98 -11.43 -27.72
C ARG A 238 -30.06 -9.97 -27.36
N LEU A 239 -29.10 -9.49 -26.60
CA LEU A 239 -29.03 -8.13 -26.08
C LEU A 239 -28.01 -7.33 -26.89
N HIS A 240 -28.43 -6.14 -27.30
CA HIS A 240 -27.61 -5.17 -28.01
C HIS A 240 -27.76 -3.83 -27.30
N ALA A 241 -26.69 -3.36 -26.65
CA ALA A 241 -26.72 -2.11 -25.89
C ALA A 241 -25.84 -1.03 -26.52
N ASP A 242 -26.32 0.21 -26.50
CA ASP A 242 -25.61 1.39 -26.98
C ASP A 242 -25.82 2.61 -26.08
N ASP A 243 -25.49 3.82 -26.58
CA ASP A 243 -25.64 5.07 -25.83
C ASP A 243 -27.12 5.51 -25.64
N SER A 244 -28.08 4.83 -26.28
CA SER A 244 -29.51 5.17 -26.26
C SER A 244 -30.37 4.21 -25.45
N GLY A 245 -29.88 2.98 -25.19
CA GLY A 245 -30.61 1.97 -24.44
C GLY A 245 -30.15 0.55 -24.75
N THR A 246 -30.98 -0.44 -24.44
CA THR A 246 -30.74 -1.85 -24.78
C THR A 246 -31.88 -2.40 -25.64
N SER A 247 -31.56 -2.90 -26.82
CA SER A 247 -32.48 -3.68 -27.64
C SER A 247 -32.33 -5.17 -27.32
N ILE A 248 -33.45 -5.86 -27.15
CA ILE A 248 -33.52 -7.30 -26.85
C ILE A 248 -34.33 -7.98 -27.94
N LEU A 249 -33.70 -8.94 -28.63
CA LEU A 249 -34.36 -9.85 -29.54
C LEU A 249 -34.74 -11.13 -28.78
N VAL A 250 -36.00 -11.53 -28.87
CA VAL A 250 -36.58 -12.72 -28.24
C VAL A 250 -37.01 -13.70 -29.33
N THR A 251 -36.45 -14.89 -29.33
CA THR A 251 -36.82 -15.96 -30.27
C THR A 251 -37.07 -17.28 -29.53
N PRO A 252 -38.00 -18.14 -30.01
CA PRO A 252 -38.11 -19.50 -29.48
C PRO A 252 -36.81 -20.28 -29.69
N HIS A 253 -36.35 -20.98 -28.67
CA HIS A 253 -35.18 -21.85 -28.78
C HIS A 253 -35.54 -23.08 -29.63
N ARG A 254 -34.89 -23.24 -30.80
CA ARG A 254 -35.15 -24.37 -31.71
C ARG A 254 -34.31 -25.59 -31.33
N SER A 255 -34.79 -26.36 -30.36
CA SER A 255 -34.28 -27.71 -30.09
C SER A 255 -35.39 -28.73 -30.24
N SER A 256 -35.46 -29.32 -31.44
CA SER A 256 -36.20 -30.55 -31.70
C SER A 256 -35.46 -31.72 -31.04
N ARG A 257 -36.08 -32.29 -29.99
CA ARG A 257 -36.10 -33.74 -29.71
C ARG A 257 -34.75 -34.41 -29.35
N ALA A 258 -34.45 -34.46 -28.04
CA ALA A 258 -33.92 -35.66 -27.37
C ALA A 258 -34.06 -35.49 -25.85
N LEU A 259 -34.79 -36.41 -25.19
CA LEU A 259 -34.68 -36.61 -23.75
C LEU A 259 -33.22 -37.01 -23.44
N GLY A 260 -32.63 -36.40 -22.41
CA GLY A 260 -31.44 -36.93 -21.75
C GLY A 260 -30.11 -36.32 -22.16
N THR A 261 -30.00 -34.99 -22.23
CA THR A 261 -28.72 -34.30 -21.98
C THR A 261 -29.03 -32.87 -21.55
N GLN A 262 -28.68 -32.51 -20.31
CA GLN A 262 -28.66 -31.11 -19.89
C GLN A 262 -27.65 -30.38 -20.78
N PRO A 263 -28.01 -29.32 -21.52
CA PRO A 263 -27.04 -28.50 -22.22
C PRO A 263 -26.16 -27.81 -21.19
N SER A 264 -24.86 -28.05 -21.30
CA SER A 264 -23.79 -27.52 -20.48
C SER A 264 -23.86 -25.99 -20.40
N THR A 265 -23.85 -25.47 -19.18
CA THR A 265 -23.59 -24.06 -18.87
C THR A 265 -22.12 -23.74 -19.16
N GLU A 266 -21.73 -23.67 -20.43
CA GLU A 266 -20.44 -23.12 -20.85
C GLU A 266 -20.60 -21.66 -21.23
N ALA A 267 -20.83 -20.82 -20.22
CA ALA A 267 -20.25 -19.48 -20.18
C ALA A 267 -18.99 -19.57 -19.30
N ALA A 268 -18.00 -20.34 -19.75
CA ALA A 268 -16.68 -20.28 -19.14
C ALA A 268 -16.13 -18.86 -19.39
N ALA A 269 -15.70 -18.18 -18.33
CA ALA A 269 -14.75 -17.09 -18.48
C ALA A 269 -13.65 -17.53 -19.45
N SER A 270 -13.41 -16.77 -20.51
CA SER A 270 -12.44 -17.14 -21.53
C SER A 270 -11.08 -17.49 -20.87
N PRO A 271 -10.31 -18.47 -21.39
CA PRO A 271 -8.96 -18.78 -20.88
C PRO A 271 -8.08 -17.53 -20.70
N GLU A 272 -8.26 -16.53 -21.57
CA GLU A 272 -7.58 -15.23 -21.56
C GLU A 272 -7.91 -14.40 -20.30
N SER A 273 -9.16 -14.38 -19.86
CA SER A 273 -9.59 -13.63 -18.67
C SER A 273 -8.98 -14.18 -17.37
N ARG A 274 -8.73 -15.51 -17.33
CA ARG A 274 -8.13 -16.20 -16.16
C ARG A 274 -6.64 -15.91 -16.03
N ILE A 275 -5.91 -15.99 -17.14
CA ILE A 275 -4.48 -15.63 -17.19
C ILE A 275 -4.31 -14.15 -16.80
N HIS A 276 -5.20 -13.29 -17.27
CA HIS A 276 -5.14 -11.87 -17.00
C HIS A 276 -5.32 -11.54 -15.51
N LEU A 277 -6.32 -12.12 -14.83
CA LEU A 277 -6.51 -11.93 -13.38
C LEU A 277 -5.28 -12.41 -12.58
N LEU A 278 -4.72 -13.56 -12.94
CA LEU A 278 -3.50 -14.07 -12.31
C LEU A 278 -2.29 -13.14 -12.54
N MET A 279 -2.12 -12.56 -13.73
CA MET A 279 -1.03 -11.61 -13.98
C MET A 279 -1.18 -10.32 -13.16
N VAL A 280 -2.40 -9.78 -13.06
CA VAL A 280 -2.67 -8.57 -12.26
C VAL A 280 -2.40 -8.80 -10.78
N LEU A 281 -2.88 -9.92 -10.24
CA LEU A 281 -2.64 -10.30 -8.84
C LEU A 281 -1.16 -10.60 -8.59
N ALA A 282 -0.47 -11.27 -9.52
CA ALA A 282 0.97 -11.50 -9.44
C ALA A 282 1.75 -10.18 -9.37
N ALA A 283 1.42 -9.22 -10.23
CA ALA A 283 2.07 -7.90 -10.26
C ALA A 283 1.88 -7.15 -8.92
N ALA A 284 0.66 -7.15 -8.37
CA ALA A 284 0.38 -6.51 -7.09
C ALA A 284 1.10 -7.22 -5.92
N LEU A 285 1.18 -8.56 -5.93
CA LEU A 285 1.92 -9.36 -4.96
C LEU A 285 3.44 -9.15 -5.03
N THR A 286 3.99 -8.65 -6.14
CA THR A 286 5.42 -8.28 -6.22
C THR A 286 5.75 -6.98 -5.47
N GLU A 287 4.79 -6.07 -5.28
CA GLU A 287 5.02 -4.79 -4.59
C GLU A 287 4.97 -4.89 -3.06
N THR A 288 4.49 -6.02 -2.51
CA THR A 288 4.35 -6.20 -1.06
C THR A 288 5.71 -6.43 -0.39
N VAL A 289 5.92 -5.77 0.74
CA VAL A 289 7.17 -5.82 1.49
C VAL A 289 7.03 -6.66 2.75
N GLY A 290 6.02 -6.38 3.59
CA GLY A 290 5.78 -7.08 4.86
C GLY A 290 4.61 -8.06 4.82
N VAL A 291 4.46 -8.88 5.87
CA VAL A 291 3.39 -9.91 5.94
C VAL A 291 2.02 -9.26 5.93
N GLN A 292 1.86 -8.14 6.62
CA GLN A 292 0.58 -7.44 6.68
C GLN A 292 0.17 -6.84 5.33
N ASP A 293 1.13 -6.39 4.51
CA ASP A 293 0.83 -5.93 3.15
C ASP A 293 0.22 -7.05 2.29
N VAL A 294 0.70 -8.29 2.48
CA VAL A 294 0.16 -9.47 1.80
C VAL A 294 -1.25 -9.79 2.31
N VAL A 295 -1.46 -9.76 3.64
CA VAL A 295 -2.78 -9.95 4.25
C VAL A 295 -3.79 -8.96 3.67
N ASP A 296 -3.46 -7.67 3.68
CA ASP A 296 -4.35 -6.60 3.26
C ASP A 296 -4.64 -6.69 1.75
N LEU A 297 -3.63 -7.02 0.94
CA LEU A 297 -3.81 -7.23 -0.50
C LEU A 297 -4.78 -8.37 -0.80
N VAL A 298 -4.63 -9.52 -0.12
CA VAL A 298 -5.55 -10.66 -0.29
C VAL A 298 -6.95 -10.28 0.19
N ALA A 299 -7.05 -9.57 1.30
CA ALA A 299 -8.31 -9.11 1.89
C ALA A 299 -9.06 -8.07 1.02
N ASP A 300 -8.34 -7.20 0.32
CA ASP A 300 -8.92 -6.12 -0.49
C ASP A 300 -9.17 -6.55 -1.94
N GLN A 301 -8.36 -7.47 -2.49
CA GLN A 301 -8.40 -7.81 -3.92
C GLN A 301 -8.86 -9.24 -4.19
N VAL A 302 -8.36 -10.22 -3.45
CA VAL A 302 -8.69 -11.63 -3.70
C VAL A 302 -10.07 -11.96 -3.14
N LEU A 303 -10.34 -11.56 -1.89
CA LEU A 303 -11.61 -11.87 -1.22
C LEU A 303 -12.84 -11.39 -2.04
N PRO A 304 -12.92 -10.14 -2.54
CA PRO A 304 -14.07 -9.69 -3.33
C PRO A 304 -14.12 -10.32 -4.73
N ALA A 305 -12.98 -10.58 -5.37
CA ALA A 305 -12.91 -11.14 -6.72
C ALA A 305 -13.54 -12.55 -6.81
N PHE A 306 -13.49 -13.32 -5.73
CA PHE A 306 -14.13 -14.63 -5.63
C PHE A 306 -15.47 -14.62 -4.89
N GLY A 307 -16.02 -13.43 -4.60
CA GLY A 307 -17.30 -13.28 -3.90
C GLY A 307 -17.33 -13.95 -2.53
N ALA A 308 -16.17 -14.07 -1.86
CA ALA A 308 -16.09 -14.65 -0.52
C ALA A 308 -16.43 -13.60 0.54
N GLN A 309 -17.07 -14.03 1.63
CA GLN A 309 -17.48 -13.14 2.73
C GLN A 309 -16.57 -13.25 3.96
N GLY A 310 -15.59 -14.16 3.94
CA GLY A 310 -14.57 -14.22 4.96
C GLY A 310 -13.27 -14.83 4.45
N MET A 311 -12.16 -14.44 5.07
CA MET A 311 -10.87 -15.10 4.90
C MET A 311 -10.14 -15.25 6.22
N ILE A 312 -9.30 -16.28 6.31
CA ILE A 312 -8.28 -16.43 7.35
C ILE A 312 -6.99 -16.81 6.64
N MET A 313 -5.90 -16.12 6.95
CA MET A 313 -4.57 -16.49 6.51
C MET A 313 -3.76 -16.91 7.74
N SER A 314 -3.14 -18.08 7.65
CA SER A 314 -2.33 -18.66 8.71
C SER A 314 -0.90 -18.89 8.26
N ALA A 315 0.03 -18.79 9.20
CA ALA A 315 1.41 -19.24 9.02
C ALA A 315 1.54 -20.69 9.48
N ALA A 316 2.41 -21.45 8.80
CA ALA A 316 2.79 -22.77 9.25
C ALA A 316 3.66 -22.67 10.51
N ASP A 317 3.25 -23.40 11.54
CA ASP A 317 3.96 -23.61 12.81
C ASP A 317 3.84 -25.12 13.13
N PRO A 318 4.92 -25.79 13.60
CA PRO A 318 4.97 -27.24 13.75
C PRO A 318 3.84 -27.84 14.60
N ASP A 319 3.39 -27.13 15.64
CA ASP A 319 2.48 -27.69 16.63
C ASP A 319 1.07 -27.12 16.53
N ARG A 320 0.91 -25.92 15.94
CA ARG A 320 -0.34 -25.15 15.98
C ARG A 320 -0.58 -24.34 14.71
N ILE A 321 -1.82 -23.99 14.44
CA ILE A 321 -2.19 -23.03 13.41
C ILE A 321 -2.04 -21.63 14.01
N ARG A 322 -1.18 -20.79 13.42
CA ARG A 322 -1.04 -19.39 13.83
C ARG A 322 -1.70 -18.47 12.82
N ILE A 323 -2.75 -17.77 13.22
CA ILE A 323 -3.46 -16.82 12.35
C ILE A 323 -2.64 -15.54 12.25
N ILE A 324 -2.33 -15.12 11.02
CA ILE A 324 -1.56 -13.89 10.73
C ILE A 324 -2.43 -12.78 10.15
N GLY A 325 -3.67 -13.09 9.74
CA GLY A 325 -4.63 -12.11 9.26
C GLY A 325 -5.99 -12.73 8.98
N TYR A 326 -7.05 -11.94 9.10
CA TYR A 326 -8.41 -12.41 8.82
C TYR A 326 -9.32 -11.25 8.41
N ARG A 327 -10.42 -11.58 7.73
CA ARG A 327 -11.51 -10.64 7.42
C ARG A 327 -12.85 -11.37 7.40
N GLY A 328 -13.93 -10.72 7.80
CA GLY A 328 -15.28 -11.30 7.73
C GLY A 328 -15.56 -12.39 8.77
N TYR A 329 -14.75 -12.44 9.84
CA TYR A 329 -14.90 -13.27 11.03
C TYR A 329 -14.96 -12.39 12.28
N ALA A 330 -15.71 -12.82 13.28
CA ALA A 330 -15.76 -12.15 14.58
C ALA A 330 -14.47 -12.44 15.38
N PRO A 331 -13.93 -11.48 16.15
CA PRO A 331 -12.66 -11.65 16.86
C PRO A 331 -12.63 -12.83 17.84
N ASP A 332 -13.74 -13.11 18.52
CA ASP A 332 -13.92 -14.23 19.46
C ASP A 332 -13.84 -15.59 18.77
N VAL A 333 -14.31 -15.68 17.53
CA VAL A 333 -14.17 -16.87 16.68
C VAL A 333 -12.70 -17.07 16.30
N ILE A 334 -12.00 -15.99 15.95
CA ILE A 334 -10.57 -16.06 15.61
C ILE A 334 -9.72 -16.48 16.81
N GLU A 335 -9.99 -15.95 18.00
CA GLU A 335 -9.26 -16.33 19.22
C GLU A 335 -9.38 -17.83 19.53
N GLN A 336 -10.52 -18.45 19.20
CA GLN A 336 -10.73 -19.88 19.37
C GLN A 336 -10.10 -20.74 18.25
N LEU A 337 -9.95 -20.18 17.05
CA LEU A 337 -9.31 -20.84 15.91
C LEU A 337 -7.79 -20.71 15.95
N ASP A 338 -7.27 -19.61 16.51
CA ASP A 338 -5.85 -19.37 16.67
C ASP A 338 -5.26 -20.30 17.73
N GLY A 339 -4.15 -20.97 17.41
CA GLY A 339 -3.51 -21.94 18.30
C GLY A 339 -4.14 -23.35 18.28
N LEU A 340 -5.11 -23.63 17.41
CA LEU A 340 -5.60 -25.00 17.19
C LEU A 340 -4.45 -25.92 16.74
N PRO A 341 -4.45 -27.21 17.11
CA PRO A 341 -3.44 -28.15 16.63
C PRO A 341 -3.38 -28.18 15.10
N ALA A 342 -2.18 -28.19 14.53
CA ALA A 342 -1.98 -28.34 13.08
C ALA A 342 -2.26 -29.78 12.57
N ASP A 343 -2.88 -30.62 13.41
CA ASP A 343 -3.20 -32.02 13.14
C ASP A 343 -4.18 -32.15 11.96
N ALA A 344 -3.76 -32.96 10.98
CA ALA A 344 -4.48 -33.24 9.75
C ALA A 344 -5.77 -34.05 9.98
N ASP A 345 -5.90 -34.78 11.08
CA ASP A 345 -7.08 -35.58 11.40
C ASP A 345 -8.16 -34.76 12.15
N LEU A 346 -7.77 -33.61 12.72
CA LEU A 346 -8.65 -32.74 13.51
C LEU A 346 -9.16 -31.54 12.71
N THR A 347 -8.36 -31.00 11.79
CA THR A 347 -8.74 -29.77 11.07
C THR A 347 -8.54 -29.88 9.55
N PRO A 348 -9.50 -29.40 8.72
CA PRO A 348 -9.31 -29.34 7.28
C PRO A 348 -8.12 -28.46 6.87
N ALA A 349 -7.86 -27.38 7.62
CA ALA A 349 -6.68 -26.53 7.42
C ALA A 349 -5.38 -27.30 7.66
N GLY A 350 -5.29 -28.09 8.74
CA GLY A 350 -4.16 -28.99 9.02
C GLY A 350 -3.96 -30.00 7.90
N ARG A 351 -5.02 -30.62 7.40
CA ARG A 351 -4.91 -31.58 6.28
C ARG A 351 -4.46 -30.93 4.97
N ALA A 352 -5.01 -29.77 4.64
CA ALA A 352 -4.60 -29.03 3.44
C ALA A 352 -3.11 -28.68 3.51
N MET A 353 -2.62 -28.21 4.66
CA MET A 353 -1.20 -27.92 4.87
C MET A 353 -0.33 -29.18 4.82
N ALA A 354 -0.73 -30.27 5.49
CA ALA A 354 0.04 -31.52 5.54
C ALA A 354 0.14 -32.22 4.17
N THR A 355 -0.94 -32.17 3.37
CA THR A 355 -0.98 -32.83 2.05
C THR A 355 -0.52 -31.92 0.92
N GLY A 356 -0.54 -30.60 1.11
CA GLY A 356 -0.33 -29.62 0.05
C GLY A 356 -1.46 -29.58 -0.99
N VAL A 357 -2.61 -30.18 -0.69
CA VAL A 357 -3.77 -30.23 -1.60
C VAL A 357 -4.87 -29.29 -1.13
N SER A 358 -5.41 -28.48 -2.06
CA SER A 358 -6.56 -27.62 -1.81
C SER A 358 -7.81 -28.43 -1.52
N LEU A 359 -8.51 -28.11 -0.43
CA LEU A 359 -9.77 -28.75 -0.03
C LEU A 359 -10.94 -27.78 -0.20
N PHE A 360 -12.08 -28.29 -0.68
CA PHE A 360 -13.26 -27.49 -0.99
C PHE A 360 -14.48 -28.17 -0.40
N PHE A 361 -15.30 -27.42 0.35
CA PHE A 361 -16.52 -27.90 0.98
C PHE A 361 -17.66 -26.99 0.55
N ALA A 362 -18.64 -27.54 -0.16
CA ALA A 362 -19.72 -26.78 -0.76
C ALA A 362 -20.82 -26.39 0.25
N ASP A 363 -20.93 -27.13 1.33
CA ASP A 363 -21.88 -26.89 2.42
C ASP A 363 -21.33 -27.37 3.79
N ARG A 364 -22.09 -27.11 4.85
CA ARG A 364 -21.76 -27.53 6.22
C ARG A 364 -21.82 -29.03 6.43
N GLU A 365 -22.74 -29.71 5.75
CA GLU A 365 -22.95 -31.14 5.95
C GLU A 365 -21.76 -31.92 5.41
N GLU A 366 -21.23 -31.53 4.25
CA GLU A 366 -20.02 -32.11 3.66
C GLU A 366 -18.81 -31.97 4.60
N LEU A 367 -18.63 -30.78 5.20
CA LEU A 367 -17.56 -30.55 6.17
C LEU A 367 -17.73 -31.40 7.43
N ALA A 368 -18.94 -31.41 8.02
CA ALA A 368 -19.24 -32.13 9.25
C ALA A 368 -19.14 -33.65 9.07
N HIS A 369 -19.47 -34.18 7.88
CA HIS A 369 -19.35 -35.59 7.57
C HIS A 369 -17.89 -36.06 7.56
N LEU A 370 -16.99 -35.25 6.97
CA LEU A 370 -15.57 -35.58 6.86
C LEU A 370 -14.77 -35.22 8.13
N TYR A 371 -15.22 -34.22 8.89
CA TYR A 371 -14.59 -33.75 10.13
C TYR A 371 -15.62 -33.59 11.26
N PRO A 372 -16.17 -34.70 11.81
CA PRO A 372 -17.21 -34.65 12.84
C PRO A 372 -16.75 -34.07 14.18
N ARG A 373 -15.43 -33.98 14.39
CA ARG A 373 -14.79 -33.39 15.58
C ARG A 373 -14.40 -31.92 15.38
N ALA A 374 -14.61 -31.35 14.19
CA ALA A 374 -14.27 -29.95 13.94
C ALA A 374 -15.22 -29.02 14.73
N PRO A 375 -14.69 -27.99 15.42
CA PRO A 375 -15.50 -27.03 16.14
C PRO A 375 -16.48 -26.28 15.22
N GLN A 376 -17.78 -26.25 15.54
CA GLN A 376 -18.79 -25.46 14.83
C GLN A 376 -18.81 -24.01 15.35
N LEU A 377 -17.74 -23.26 15.05
CA LEU A 377 -17.50 -21.93 15.62
C LEU A 377 -17.98 -20.78 14.73
N THR A 378 -18.53 -21.06 13.55
CA THR A 378 -18.75 -20.04 12.51
C THR A 378 -20.13 -20.15 11.88
N ASP A 379 -20.68 -19.01 11.47
CA ASP A 379 -21.92 -18.89 10.72
C ASP A 379 -21.72 -19.09 9.19
N LYS A 380 -20.51 -19.44 8.75
CA LYS A 380 -20.19 -19.72 7.34
C LYS A 380 -20.80 -21.05 6.88
N GLN A 381 -21.09 -21.18 5.60
CA GLN A 381 -21.75 -22.35 5.01
C GLN A 381 -20.88 -23.12 4.03
N ALA A 382 -19.87 -22.51 3.41
CA ALA A 382 -18.95 -23.18 2.49
C ALA A 382 -17.52 -22.64 2.63
N TRP A 383 -16.53 -23.46 2.28
CA TRP A 383 -15.11 -23.14 2.50
C TRP A 383 -14.19 -23.67 1.40
N ALA A 384 -13.17 -22.87 1.07
CA ALA A 384 -11.99 -23.30 0.33
C ALA A 384 -10.75 -23.18 1.22
N PHE A 385 -10.07 -24.29 1.45
CA PHE A 385 -8.80 -24.36 2.18
C PHE A 385 -7.66 -24.52 1.19
N LEU A 386 -6.83 -23.50 1.07
CA LEU A 386 -5.78 -23.39 0.08
C LEU A 386 -4.42 -23.43 0.80
N PRO A 387 -3.61 -24.49 0.62
CA PRO A 387 -2.27 -24.51 1.20
C PRO A 387 -1.37 -23.51 0.48
N LEU A 388 -0.64 -22.72 1.25
CA LEU A 388 0.36 -21.79 0.73
C LEU A 388 1.70 -22.54 0.69
N LEU A 389 2.06 -23.02 -0.49
CA LEU A 389 3.28 -23.79 -0.73
C LEU A 389 4.37 -22.93 -1.35
N SER A 390 5.53 -22.84 -0.70
CA SER A 390 6.75 -22.27 -1.27
C SER A 390 7.81 -23.36 -1.38
N SER A 391 8.42 -23.51 -2.56
CA SER A 391 9.44 -24.54 -2.82
C SER A 391 9.04 -25.96 -2.38
N GLY A 392 7.75 -26.31 -2.53
CA GLY A 392 7.20 -27.61 -2.14
C GLY A 392 6.96 -27.81 -0.64
N ARG A 393 7.15 -26.78 0.19
CA ARG A 393 6.88 -26.82 1.63
C ARG A 393 5.70 -25.91 1.99
N PRO A 394 4.78 -26.35 2.88
CA PRO A 394 3.71 -25.50 3.38
C PRO A 394 4.30 -24.43 4.31
N ILE A 395 4.15 -23.17 3.93
CA ILE A 395 4.52 -22.01 4.74
C ILE A 395 3.31 -21.40 5.47
N GLY A 396 2.10 -21.88 5.15
CA GLY A 396 0.85 -21.38 5.69
C GLY A 396 -0.38 -21.91 4.96
N GLY A 397 -1.53 -21.32 5.25
CA GLY A 397 -2.79 -21.62 4.59
C GLY A 397 -3.62 -20.35 4.37
N LEU A 398 -4.41 -20.34 3.30
CA LEU A 398 -5.45 -19.36 3.06
C LEU A 398 -6.81 -20.09 3.06
N LEU A 399 -7.69 -19.65 3.93
CA LEU A 399 -9.07 -20.06 3.99
C LEU A 399 -9.93 -18.96 3.39
N LEU A 400 -10.81 -19.32 2.44
CA LEU A 400 -11.90 -18.48 1.97
C LEU A 400 -13.23 -19.08 2.41
N ALA A 401 -14.15 -18.24 2.87
CA ALA A 401 -15.43 -18.67 3.41
C ALA A 401 -16.61 -17.88 2.86
N TYR A 402 -17.75 -18.56 2.78
CA TYR A 402 -18.98 -18.05 2.17
C TYR A 402 -20.15 -18.16 3.14
N ASN A 403 -21.04 -17.18 3.12
CA ASN A 403 -22.22 -17.15 4.01
C ASN A 403 -23.39 -18.04 3.51
N ALA A 404 -23.30 -18.54 2.28
CA ALA A 404 -24.26 -19.45 1.66
C ALA A 404 -23.53 -20.68 1.07
N PRO A 405 -24.24 -21.79 0.79
CA PRO A 405 -23.65 -22.93 0.10
C PRO A 405 -23.05 -22.51 -1.24
N HIS A 406 -21.84 -22.98 -1.54
CA HIS A 406 -21.07 -22.55 -2.71
C HIS A 406 -20.43 -23.75 -3.41
N ARG A 407 -20.92 -24.10 -4.60
CA ARG A 407 -20.34 -25.19 -5.39
C ARG A 407 -19.15 -24.71 -6.21
N PHE A 408 -17.95 -25.02 -5.75
CA PHE A 408 -16.70 -24.68 -6.44
C PHE A 408 -16.57 -25.39 -7.79
N THR A 409 -16.66 -24.63 -8.88
CA THR A 409 -16.53 -25.16 -10.25
C THR A 409 -15.08 -25.56 -10.57
N ALA A 410 -14.87 -26.41 -11.58
CA ALA A 410 -13.52 -26.76 -12.03
C ALA A 410 -12.72 -25.53 -12.47
N ALA A 411 -13.39 -24.53 -13.06
CA ALA A 411 -12.78 -23.28 -13.48
C ALA A 411 -12.32 -22.43 -12.27
N GLU A 412 -13.14 -22.28 -11.22
CA GLU A 412 -12.72 -21.59 -9.99
C GLU A 412 -11.53 -22.28 -9.31
N ARG A 413 -11.60 -23.61 -9.16
CA ARG A 413 -10.51 -24.40 -8.55
C ARG A 413 -9.19 -24.26 -9.30
N SER A 414 -9.26 -24.18 -10.64
CA SER A 414 -8.08 -23.97 -11.50
C SER A 414 -7.42 -22.61 -11.36
N ILE A 415 -8.10 -21.60 -10.80
CA ILE A 415 -7.55 -20.26 -10.56
C ILE A 415 -7.08 -20.13 -9.10
N LEU A 416 -7.87 -20.61 -8.14
CA LEU A 416 -7.55 -20.53 -6.72
C LEU A 416 -6.24 -21.24 -6.37
N THR A 417 -5.94 -22.37 -7.04
CA THR A 417 -4.72 -23.14 -6.76
C THR A 417 -3.44 -22.43 -7.22
N PRO A 418 -3.31 -21.95 -8.48
CA PRO A 418 -2.18 -21.11 -8.88
C PRO A 418 -2.07 -19.82 -8.07
N LEU A 419 -3.20 -19.19 -7.72
CA LEU A 419 -3.21 -17.97 -6.92
C LEU A 419 -2.65 -18.21 -5.51
N ALA A 420 -3.01 -19.33 -4.87
CA ALA A 420 -2.41 -19.73 -3.60
C ALA A 420 -0.89 -19.87 -3.70
N GLY A 421 -0.37 -20.36 -4.83
CA GLY A 421 1.08 -20.40 -5.09
C GLY A 421 1.73 -19.01 -5.17
N LEU A 422 1.07 -18.03 -5.82
CA LEU A 422 1.57 -16.65 -5.89
C LEU A 422 1.54 -15.98 -4.51
N ILE A 423 0.45 -16.17 -3.75
CA ILE A 423 0.33 -15.66 -2.38
C ILE A 423 1.39 -16.29 -1.48
N ALA A 424 1.66 -17.60 -1.64
CA ALA A 424 2.72 -18.27 -0.91
C ALA A 424 4.10 -17.66 -1.18
N GLN A 425 4.45 -17.39 -2.44
CA GLN A 425 5.72 -16.76 -2.78
C GLN A 425 5.86 -15.36 -2.16
N ALA A 426 4.80 -14.56 -2.20
CA ALA A 426 4.79 -13.23 -1.59
C ALA A 426 4.91 -13.31 -0.06
N LEU A 427 4.17 -14.23 0.55
CA LEU A 427 4.20 -14.45 2.00
C LEU A 427 5.57 -14.95 2.48
N ASP A 428 6.22 -15.86 1.75
CA ASP A 428 7.57 -16.36 2.08
C ASP A 428 8.60 -15.22 2.06
N ARG A 429 8.56 -14.42 0.99
CA ARG A 429 9.43 -13.23 0.85
C ARG A 429 9.19 -12.23 1.97
N ALA A 430 7.92 -11.95 2.28
CA ALA A 430 7.51 -11.04 3.33
C ALA A 430 7.93 -11.52 4.72
N ARG A 431 7.76 -12.81 5.04
CA ARG A 431 8.22 -13.41 6.31
C ARG A 431 9.73 -13.28 6.46
N LEU A 432 10.50 -13.54 5.40
CA LEU A 432 11.95 -13.39 5.42
C LEU A 432 12.36 -11.92 5.63
N TYR A 433 11.64 -10.99 5.01
CA TYR A 433 11.85 -9.56 5.21
C TYR A 433 11.59 -9.16 6.66
N ASP A 434 10.40 -9.48 7.19
CA ASP A 434 10.00 -9.14 8.57
C ASP A 434 10.92 -9.79 9.61
N ALA A 435 11.34 -11.04 9.40
CA ALA A 435 12.28 -11.72 10.30
C ALA A 435 13.66 -11.04 10.30
N LYS A 436 14.18 -10.67 9.12
CA LYS A 436 15.45 -9.94 9.02
C LYS A 436 15.34 -8.56 9.65
N HIS A 437 14.25 -7.84 9.41
CA HIS A 437 14.02 -6.52 9.96
C HIS A 437 13.86 -6.55 11.49
N GLY A 438 13.11 -7.54 12.01
CA GLY A 438 12.96 -7.76 13.44
C GLY A 438 14.27 -8.12 14.14
N LEU A 439 15.10 -8.98 13.54
CA LEU A 439 16.43 -9.31 14.06
C LEU A 439 17.35 -8.08 14.08
N ALA A 440 17.36 -7.31 12.99
CA ALA A 440 18.12 -6.07 12.89
C ALA A 440 17.73 -5.11 14.01
N HIS A 441 16.44 -4.81 14.15
CA HIS A 441 15.93 -3.91 15.19
C HIS A 441 16.27 -4.42 16.61
N ALA A 442 16.13 -5.72 16.88
CA ALA A 442 16.48 -6.30 18.17
C ALA A 442 17.98 -6.18 18.49
N LEU A 443 18.86 -6.47 17.52
CA LEU A 443 20.31 -6.30 17.69
C LEU A 443 20.65 -4.84 17.98
N GLN A 444 20.11 -3.89 17.22
CA GLN A 444 20.35 -2.46 17.42
C GLN A 444 19.95 -2.01 18.83
N GLN A 445 18.79 -2.45 19.32
CA GLN A 445 18.33 -2.15 20.69
C GLN A 445 19.25 -2.72 21.78
N THR A 446 19.94 -3.83 21.53
CA THR A 446 20.89 -4.42 22.50
C THR A 446 22.26 -3.77 22.48
N LEU A 447 22.66 -3.16 21.37
CA LEU A 447 24.01 -2.61 21.21
C LEU A 447 24.15 -1.17 21.73
N LEU A 448 23.05 -0.40 21.75
CA LEU A 448 22.97 0.91 22.38
C LEU A 448 22.59 0.79 23.87
N PRO A 449 23.01 1.75 24.72
CA PRO A 449 22.61 1.74 26.13
C PRO A 449 21.10 1.91 26.27
N HIS A 450 20.43 0.97 26.95
CA HIS A 450 18.98 1.06 27.24
C HIS A 450 18.63 2.31 28.08
N ALA A 451 19.54 2.72 28.95
CA ALA A 451 19.48 3.96 29.71
C ALA A 451 20.91 4.43 30.01
N LEU A 452 21.12 5.75 30.02
CA LEU A 452 22.37 6.34 30.47
C LEU A 452 22.40 6.44 32.00
N PRO A 453 23.57 6.24 32.65
CA PRO A 453 23.67 6.35 34.10
C PRO A 453 23.43 7.79 34.56
N THR A 454 22.82 7.95 35.74
CA THR A 454 22.74 9.26 36.40
C THR A 454 24.10 9.63 36.97
N VAL A 455 24.62 10.80 36.59
CA VAL A 455 25.88 11.36 37.10
C VAL A 455 25.58 12.63 37.87
N THR A 456 25.95 12.67 39.15
CA THR A 456 25.70 13.84 40.01
C THR A 456 26.39 15.07 39.44
N GLY A 457 25.66 16.19 39.30
CA GLY A 457 26.20 17.43 38.74
C GLY A 457 26.21 17.49 37.21
N LEU A 458 25.61 16.51 36.53
CA LEU A 458 25.54 16.47 35.07
C LEU A 458 24.15 16.04 34.59
N ASP A 459 23.46 16.94 33.88
CA ASP A 459 22.26 16.61 33.13
C ASP A 459 22.63 16.09 31.74
N VAL A 460 21.98 15.01 31.33
CA VAL A 460 22.25 14.34 30.05
C VAL A 460 20.96 14.07 29.31
N ALA A 461 20.95 14.35 28.01
CA ALA A 461 19.89 13.90 27.11
C ALA A 461 20.51 13.29 25.86
N ALA A 462 19.99 12.16 25.42
CA ALA A 462 20.44 11.49 24.21
C ALA A 462 19.27 11.14 23.30
N ARG A 463 19.50 11.18 21.99
CA ARG A 463 18.59 10.67 20.98
C ARG A 463 19.36 9.91 19.92
N TYR A 464 18.73 8.84 19.48
CA TYR A 464 19.17 8.02 18.37
C TYR A 464 18.02 7.92 17.36
N LEU A 465 18.29 8.21 16.09
CA LEU A 465 17.32 8.08 15.02
C LEU A 465 17.92 7.23 13.89
N PRO A 466 17.37 6.04 13.62
CA PRO A 466 17.87 5.20 12.54
C PRO A 466 17.51 5.76 11.15
N ALA A 467 18.37 5.49 10.16
CA ALA A 467 18.14 5.80 8.76
C ALA A 467 16.89 5.07 8.24
N SER A 468 15.98 5.79 7.55
CA SER A 468 14.63 5.27 7.23
C SER A 468 14.56 4.26 6.07
N HIS A 469 15.67 3.68 5.61
CA HIS A 469 15.71 2.83 4.42
C HIS A 469 16.14 1.38 4.71
N GLY A 470 15.17 0.50 4.97
CA GLY A 470 15.32 -0.95 4.82
C GLY A 470 15.84 -1.71 6.05
N VAL A 471 16.52 -2.85 5.81
CA VAL A 471 17.09 -3.78 6.81
C VAL A 471 18.48 -3.32 7.28
N ASN A 472 18.87 -2.09 6.94
CA ASN A 472 20.17 -1.54 7.28
C ASN A 472 20.23 -1.23 8.79
N LEU A 473 21.37 -1.56 9.39
CA LEU A 473 21.64 -1.42 10.81
C LEU A 473 22.63 -0.29 11.00
N GLY A 474 22.33 0.63 11.91
CA GLY A 474 23.20 1.80 12.03
C GLY A 474 24.57 1.54 12.62
N GLY A 475 25.54 2.30 12.11
CA GLY A 475 26.93 2.32 12.58
C GLY A 475 27.18 3.28 13.75
N ASP A 476 26.26 4.23 13.95
CA ASP A 476 26.30 5.25 15.00
C ASP A 476 26.15 4.67 16.41
N PHE A 477 26.96 5.15 17.36
CA PHE A 477 26.82 4.83 18.78
C PHE A 477 27.16 5.99 19.70
N TYR A 478 26.65 5.91 20.92
CA TYR A 478 27.06 6.77 22.02
C TYR A 478 27.09 5.97 23.33
N ASP A 479 27.85 6.46 24.31
CA ASP A 479 27.85 5.92 25.67
C ASP A 479 28.15 7.02 26.70
N LEU A 480 27.64 6.84 27.92
CA LEU A 480 28.01 7.66 29.08
C LEU A 480 28.49 6.73 30.18
N ILE A 481 29.73 6.94 30.61
CA ILE A 481 30.46 6.04 31.50
C ILE A 481 30.78 6.82 32.77
N ARG A 482 30.24 6.39 33.91
CA ARG A 482 30.65 6.94 35.21
C ARG A 482 32.01 6.34 35.59
N LEU A 483 33.01 7.19 35.79
CA LEU A 483 34.37 6.76 36.13
C LEU A 483 34.61 6.84 37.63
N THR A 484 34.21 7.95 38.25
CA THR A 484 34.24 8.16 39.70
C THR A 484 32.97 8.91 40.14
N ASP A 485 32.95 9.45 41.37
CA ASP A 485 31.86 10.30 41.84
C ASP A 485 31.86 11.70 41.20
N THR A 486 33.03 12.16 40.74
CA THR A 486 33.21 13.51 40.16
C THR A 486 33.72 13.49 38.72
N THR A 487 33.93 12.30 38.14
CA THR A 487 34.38 12.16 36.76
C THR A 487 33.52 11.18 35.97
N ALA A 488 33.30 11.51 34.70
CA ALA A 488 32.57 10.70 33.74
C ALA A 488 33.23 10.78 32.37
N ALA A 489 32.93 9.85 31.49
CA ALA A 489 33.29 9.92 30.08
C ALA A 489 32.03 9.85 29.23
N ALA A 490 31.97 10.71 28.21
CA ALA A 490 31.00 10.61 27.14
C ALA A 490 31.72 10.18 25.87
N VAL A 491 31.15 9.23 25.14
CA VAL A 491 31.66 8.82 23.83
C VAL A 491 30.56 8.90 22.79
N ILE A 492 30.95 9.25 21.58
CA ILE A 492 30.13 9.12 20.39
C ILE A 492 31.01 8.67 19.23
N GLY A 493 30.45 7.92 18.29
CA GLY A 493 31.18 7.51 17.11
C GLY A 493 30.27 6.98 16.02
N ASP A 494 30.84 6.81 14.84
CA ASP A 494 30.19 6.26 13.67
C ASP A 494 31.13 5.27 12.97
N VAL A 495 30.60 4.11 12.62
CA VAL A 495 31.28 3.04 11.90
C VAL A 495 30.97 3.17 10.42
N GLN A 496 32.00 3.09 9.58
CA GLN A 496 31.82 3.12 8.13
C GLN A 496 30.77 2.10 7.64
N GLY A 497 29.65 2.61 7.11
CA GLY A 497 28.57 1.84 6.50
C GLY A 497 27.50 1.37 7.50
N HIS A 498 26.36 0.91 6.98
CA HIS A 498 25.14 0.71 7.76
C HIS A 498 24.59 -0.73 7.65
N ASP A 499 25.45 -1.74 7.78
CA ASP A 499 25.07 -3.15 7.72
C ASP A 499 25.34 -3.90 9.03
N MET A 500 24.95 -5.18 9.09
CA MET A 500 25.10 -6.00 10.29
C MET A 500 26.55 -6.12 10.76
N SER A 501 27.53 -6.05 9.85
CA SER A 501 28.95 -6.06 10.24
C SER A 501 29.39 -4.73 10.86
N ALA A 502 28.85 -3.60 10.37
CA ALA A 502 29.08 -2.29 10.98
C ALA A 502 28.49 -2.21 12.39
N ALA A 503 27.26 -2.69 12.59
CA ALA A 503 26.63 -2.73 13.92
C ALA A 503 27.36 -3.67 14.90
N ALA A 504 27.89 -4.80 14.44
CA ALA A 504 28.73 -5.66 15.28
C ALA A 504 30.02 -4.94 15.71
N LEU A 505 30.67 -4.23 14.78
CA LEU A 505 31.87 -3.45 15.05
C LEU A 505 31.60 -2.27 16.00
N MET A 506 30.46 -1.60 15.82
CA MET A 506 29.96 -0.54 16.68
C MET A 506 29.88 -1.02 18.14
N GLY A 507 29.27 -2.20 18.37
CA GLY A 507 29.21 -2.82 19.70
C GLY A 507 30.60 -3.13 20.29
N LEU A 508 31.51 -3.67 19.48
CA LEU A 508 32.89 -3.95 19.89
C LEU A 508 33.64 -2.68 20.28
N VAL A 509 33.57 -1.61 19.47
CA VAL A 509 34.23 -0.33 19.75
C VAL A 509 33.67 0.30 21.01
N ARG A 510 32.34 0.38 21.13
CA ARG A 510 31.69 0.93 22.33
C ARG A 510 32.15 0.19 23.59
N MET A 511 32.17 -1.14 23.55
CA MET A 511 32.62 -1.96 24.69
C MET A 511 34.11 -1.84 24.98
N ALA A 512 34.97 -1.75 23.95
CA ALA A 512 36.40 -1.55 24.12
C ALA A 512 36.69 -0.19 24.78
N VAL A 513 36.08 0.89 24.26
CA VAL A 513 36.16 2.23 24.87
C VAL A 513 35.69 2.17 26.32
N HIS A 514 34.54 1.56 26.59
CA HIS A 514 33.98 1.43 27.93
C HIS A 514 34.95 0.74 28.89
N SER A 515 35.54 -0.38 28.45
CA SER A 515 36.51 -1.17 29.21
C SER A 515 37.79 -0.36 29.50
N HIS A 516 38.38 0.29 28.49
CA HIS A 516 39.59 1.08 28.68
C HIS A 516 39.37 2.29 29.59
N ALA A 517 38.23 2.96 29.45
CA ALA A 517 37.86 4.11 30.28
C ALA A 517 37.67 3.71 31.75
N THR A 518 36.90 2.65 32.02
CA THR A 518 36.69 2.14 33.39
C THR A 518 37.96 1.58 34.02
N ALA A 519 38.91 1.10 33.22
CA ALA A 519 40.26 0.74 33.67
C ALA A 519 41.18 1.94 33.98
N GLY A 520 40.69 3.18 33.84
CA GLY A 520 41.41 4.40 34.20
C GLY A 520 42.40 4.89 33.15
N ALA A 521 42.27 4.48 31.89
CA ALA A 521 43.11 4.98 30.81
C ALA A 521 42.82 6.46 30.52
N THR A 522 43.84 7.22 30.12
CA THR A 522 43.68 8.62 29.68
C THR A 522 42.91 8.69 28.35
N PRO A 523 42.30 9.83 27.97
CA PRO A 523 41.54 9.97 26.72
C PRO A 523 42.29 9.49 25.47
N GLU A 524 43.57 9.86 25.37
CA GLU A 524 44.46 9.40 24.29
C GLU A 524 44.65 7.88 24.33
N GLN A 525 44.92 7.32 25.51
CA GLN A 525 45.14 5.88 25.67
C GLN A 525 43.88 5.07 25.35
N VAL A 526 42.69 5.57 25.65
CA VAL A 526 41.42 4.91 25.30
C VAL A 526 41.33 4.74 23.78
N LEU A 527 41.53 5.81 23.02
CA LEU A 527 41.46 5.74 21.56
C LEU A 527 42.62 4.91 20.96
N THR A 528 43.85 5.09 21.45
CA THR A 528 45.01 4.32 20.96
C THR A 528 44.89 2.81 21.24
N ARG A 529 44.34 2.41 22.40
CA ARG A 529 44.11 0.99 22.69
C ARG A 529 42.97 0.42 21.86
N THR A 530 41.89 1.19 21.70
CA THR A 530 40.77 0.79 20.84
C THR A 530 41.18 0.62 19.37
N ASP A 531 42.01 1.53 18.84
CA ASP A 531 42.58 1.42 17.48
C ASP A 531 43.42 0.13 17.32
N ARG A 532 44.19 -0.23 18.36
CA ARG A 532 44.96 -1.48 18.38
C ARG A 532 44.05 -2.71 18.40
N ASP A 533 43.01 -2.71 19.25
CA ASP A 533 42.06 -3.81 19.32
C ASP A 533 41.40 -4.06 17.95
N LEU A 534 41.07 -3.00 17.21
CA LEU A 534 40.53 -3.08 15.85
C LEU A 534 41.53 -3.62 14.83
N ALA A 535 42.80 -3.20 14.93
CA ALA A 535 43.87 -3.72 14.08
C ALA A 535 44.10 -5.22 14.32
N ASP A 536 44.11 -5.67 15.58
CA ASP A 536 44.29 -7.08 15.95
C ASP A 536 43.13 -7.96 15.45
N LEU A 537 41.92 -7.40 15.41
CA LEU A 537 40.72 -8.06 14.86
C LEU A 537 40.68 -8.05 13.31
N ASN A 538 41.65 -7.43 12.63
CA ASN A 538 41.64 -7.20 11.18
C ASN A 538 40.33 -6.59 10.68
N ALA A 539 39.80 -5.60 11.42
CA ALA A 539 38.61 -4.89 10.99
C ALA A 539 38.88 -4.20 9.63
N SER A 540 38.07 -4.49 8.62
CA SER A 540 38.18 -3.90 7.27
C SER A 540 37.51 -2.54 7.14
N ARG A 541 36.99 -2.00 8.25
CA ARG A 541 36.22 -0.75 8.33
C ARG A 541 36.89 0.18 9.31
N PHE A 542 36.78 1.47 9.06
CA PHE A 542 37.21 2.50 10.00
C PHE A 542 36.04 3.03 10.83
N VAL A 543 36.36 3.64 11.97
CA VAL A 543 35.39 4.20 12.91
C VAL A 543 35.80 5.61 13.29
N SER A 544 34.92 6.58 13.05
CA SER A 544 35.08 7.92 13.61
C SER A 544 34.65 7.88 15.08
N CYS A 545 35.41 8.48 15.99
CA CYS A 545 35.10 8.43 17.42
C CYS A 545 35.56 9.71 18.14
N LEU A 546 34.71 10.25 19.01
CA LEU A 546 35.04 11.37 19.89
C LEU A 546 34.86 10.94 21.34
N TYR A 547 35.93 11.06 22.11
CA TYR A 547 35.94 10.79 23.55
C TYR A 547 36.05 12.09 24.34
N ALA A 548 35.13 12.29 25.28
CA ALA A 548 35.08 13.44 26.17
C ALA A 548 35.21 13.00 27.63
N HIS A 549 36.33 13.32 28.27
CA HIS A 549 36.53 13.12 29.69
C HIS A 549 36.05 14.33 30.47
N LEU A 550 35.07 14.13 31.33
CA LEU A 550 34.39 15.15 32.12
C LEU A 550 34.93 15.15 33.54
N ASP A 551 35.56 16.25 33.94
CA ASP A 551 35.93 16.53 35.34
C ASP A 551 34.93 17.55 35.90
N LEU A 552 33.95 17.05 36.63
CA LEU A 552 32.87 17.87 37.18
C LEU A 552 33.31 18.65 38.42
N ALA A 553 34.38 18.22 39.09
CA ALA A 553 34.94 18.93 40.24
C ALA A 553 35.74 20.16 39.82
N HIS A 554 36.56 20.04 38.76
CA HIS A 554 37.36 21.14 38.22
C HIS A 554 36.64 21.93 37.11
N HIS A 555 35.43 21.52 36.74
CA HIS A 555 34.64 22.13 35.66
C HIS A 555 35.39 22.16 34.32
N GLN A 556 35.96 21.02 33.93
CA GLN A 556 36.75 20.89 32.70
C GLN A 556 36.30 19.67 31.90
N VAL A 557 36.47 19.77 30.58
CA VAL A 557 36.38 18.64 29.65
C VAL A 557 37.68 18.50 28.88
N THR A 558 38.19 17.28 28.78
CA THR A 558 39.31 16.93 27.90
C THR A 558 38.82 16.04 26.77
N LEU A 559 38.98 16.52 25.54
CA LEU A 559 38.49 15.89 24.32
C LEU A 559 39.65 15.23 23.56
N ALA A 560 39.38 14.07 22.97
CA ALA A 560 40.22 13.43 21.96
C ALA A 560 39.33 12.96 20.80
N SER A 561 39.67 13.31 19.56
CA SER A 561 38.90 12.94 18.36
C SER A 561 39.74 12.05 17.44
N ALA A 562 39.15 10.94 17.00
CA ALA A 562 39.61 10.06 15.93
C ALA A 562 38.73 10.30 14.69
N GLY A 563 39.01 11.39 13.96
CA GLY A 563 38.31 11.73 12.71
C GLY A 563 36.82 12.08 12.83
N HIS A 564 36.28 12.27 14.04
CA HIS A 564 34.86 12.56 14.26
C HIS A 564 34.55 14.06 14.14
N PRO A 565 33.31 14.45 13.73
CA PRO A 565 32.90 15.84 13.70
C PRO A 565 33.17 16.60 15.02
N PRO A 566 33.55 17.89 14.95
CA PRO A 566 33.84 18.68 16.14
C PRO A 566 32.58 18.87 16.98
N PRO A 567 32.63 18.73 18.32
CA PRO A 567 31.46 18.95 19.15
C PRO A 567 31.07 20.44 19.18
N LEU A 568 29.81 20.73 19.48
CA LEU A 568 29.35 22.09 19.69
C LEU A 568 29.41 22.45 21.17
N LEU A 569 29.96 23.62 21.48
CA LEU A 569 29.96 24.18 22.82
C LEU A 569 29.10 25.43 22.87
N ARG A 570 28.06 25.41 23.70
CA ARG A 570 27.27 26.57 24.08
C ARG A 570 27.76 27.13 25.41
N HIS A 571 28.05 28.42 25.43
CA HIS A 571 28.45 29.16 26.61
C HIS A 571 27.22 29.66 27.42
N PRO A 572 27.42 30.10 28.67
CA PRO A 572 26.35 30.66 29.50
C PRO A 572 25.67 31.90 28.92
N ASP A 573 26.31 32.60 27.99
CA ASP A 573 25.73 33.73 27.24
C ASP A 573 24.86 33.27 26.04
N ASN A 574 24.63 31.95 25.92
CA ASN A 574 23.90 31.28 24.85
C ASN A 574 24.55 31.33 23.47
N ARG A 575 25.80 31.82 23.35
CA ARG A 575 26.55 31.68 22.12
C ARG A 575 27.04 30.26 21.99
N ALA A 576 26.80 29.65 20.84
CA ALA A 576 27.28 28.32 20.52
C ALA A 576 28.22 28.37 19.31
N HIS A 577 29.21 27.49 19.30
CA HIS A 577 30.18 27.36 18.21
C HIS A 577 30.73 25.93 18.18
N ALA A 578 31.25 25.51 17.02
CA ALA A 578 32.03 24.29 16.93
C ALA A 578 33.37 24.47 17.65
N VAL A 579 33.72 23.48 18.46
CA VAL A 579 35.00 23.45 19.17
C VAL A 579 36.15 23.26 18.16
N ASP A 580 37.17 24.09 18.27
CA ASP A 580 38.42 23.91 17.53
C ASP A 580 39.23 22.75 18.15
N ILE A 581 39.11 21.57 17.54
CA ILE A 581 39.82 20.35 17.92
C ILE A 581 40.64 19.87 16.73
N ARG A 582 41.87 19.44 16.97
CA ARG A 582 42.69 18.75 15.95
C ARG A 582 42.40 17.25 15.98
N PRO A 583 41.72 16.68 14.96
CA PRO A 583 41.42 15.25 14.95
C PRO A 583 42.68 14.43 14.62
N GLY A 584 42.81 13.28 15.29
CA GLY A 584 43.65 12.18 14.83
C GLY A 584 42.96 11.38 13.71
N PRO A 585 43.64 10.37 13.14
CA PRO A 585 43.03 9.52 12.12
C PRO A 585 41.84 8.72 12.69
N PRO A 586 40.82 8.37 11.88
CA PRO A 586 39.79 7.41 12.29
C PRO A 586 40.41 6.10 12.79
N LEU A 587 39.74 5.45 13.73
CA LEU A 587 40.17 4.16 14.27
C LEU A 587 40.08 3.09 13.19
N GLY A 588 41.00 2.11 13.18
CA GLY A 588 40.98 0.97 12.25
C GLY A 588 41.62 1.23 10.87
N VAL A 589 42.14 2.44 10.61
CA VAL A 589 42.81 2.76 9.33
C VAL A 589 44.21 2.12 9.23
N GLY A 590 44.75 1.57 10.32
CA GLY A 590 45.98 0.78 10.31
C GLY A 590 47.26 1.59 10.10
N LEU A 591 47.24 2.89 10.38
CA LEU A 591 48.41 3.76 10.18
C LEU A 591 49.49 3.61 11.27
N GLY A 592 49.20 2.93 12.39
CA GLY A 592 50.16 2.58 13.44
C GLY A 592 50.75 3.77 14.22
N THR A 593 50.74 3.72 15.55
CA THR A 593 51.42 4.70 16.44
C THR A 593 51.02 6.17 16.24
N HIS A 594 49.73 6.48 16.12
CA HIS A 594 49.26 7.86 16.10
C HIS A 594 48.80 8.27 17.51
N SER A 595 49.30 9.43 17.96
CA SER A 595 48.80 10.12 19.15
C SER A 595 47.50 10.83 18.79
N TYR A 596 46.50 10.75 19.67
CA TYR A 596 45.25 11.49 19.55
C TYR A 596 45.39 12.79 20.34
N PRO A 597 45.50 13.96 19.69
CA PRO A 597 45.74 15.22 20.38
C PRO A 597 44.62 15.55 21.37
N LEU A 598 45.01 16.02 22.55
CA LEU A 598 44.07 16.41 23.60
C LEU A 598 43.70 17.90 23.48
N THR A 599 42.42 18.19 23.63
CA THR A 599 41.90 19.56 23.71
C THR A 599 41.12 19.72 25.01
N THR A 600 41.61 20.59 25.91
CA THR A 600 40.96 20.83 27.22
C THR A 600 40.25 22.18 27.22
N LEU A 601 39.00 22.19 27.68
CA LEU A 601 38.12 23.36 27.67
C LEU A 601 37.34 23.46 28.99
N PRO A 602 36.94 24.68 29.41
CA PRO A 602 36.07 24.84 30.58
C PRO A 602 34.67 24.28 30.30
N LEU A 603 34.16 23.49 31.23
CA LEU A 603 32.82 22.91 31.22
C LEU A 603 32.14 23.14 32.58
N GLY A 604 31.85 24.41 32.86
CA GLY A 604 31.22 24.84 34.10
C GLY A 604 29.69 24.95 34.02
N PRO A 605 29.02 25.24 35.14
CA PRO A 605 27.57 25.36 35.16
C PRO A 605 27.04 26.37 34.13
N GLY A 606 26.02 25.98 33.37
CA GLY A 606 25.43 26.79 32.31
C GLY A 606 26.08 26.65 30.93
N THR A 607 27.18 25.88 30.81
CA THR A 607 27.64 25.41 29.49
C THR A 607 26.80 24.23 29.03
N LEU A 608 26.76 24.01 27.71
CA LEU A 608 26.20 22.79 27.11
C LEU A 608 27.17 22.28 26.04
N LEU A 609 27.58 21.02 26.16
CA LEU A 609 28.38 20.33 25.16
C LEU A 609 27.46 19.38 24.38
N ALA A 610 27.43 19.51 23.06
CA ALA A 610 26.67 18.63 22.17
C ALA A 610 27.62 17.81 21.30
N LEU A 611 27.53 16.48 21.42
CA LEU A 611 28.23 15.52 20.59
C LEU A 611 27.22 14.93 19.61
N TYR A 612 27.58 14.81 18.34
CA TYR A 612 26.67 14.35 17.29
C TYR A 612 27.42 13.62 16.18
N THR A 613 26.73 12.70 15.50
CA THR A 613 27.24 12.04 14.28
C THR A 613 26.91 12.86 13.04
N ASP A 614 27.59 12.56 11.94
CA ASP A 614 27.47 13.31 10.69
C ASP A 614 26.05 13.28 10.11
N GLY A 615 25.24 12.24 10.34
CA GLY A 615 23.84 12.22 9.90
C GLY A 615 22.98 13.35 10.46
N LEU A 616 23.42 14.07 11.50
CA LEU A 616 22.76 15.31 11.97
C LEU A 616 23.06 16.54 11.09
N VAL A 617 24.20 16.56 10.41
CA VAL A 617 24.74 17.74 9.70
C VAL A 617 25.01 17.50 8.21
N GLU A 618 25.15 16.26 7.77
CA GLU A 618 25.44 15.90 6.40
C GLU A 618 24.18 15.98 5.54
N ILE A 619 24.13 17.00 4.69
CA ILE A 619 23.04 17.24 3.76
C ILE A 619 23.59 17.18 2.34
N PRO A 620 23.08 16.28 1.46
CA PRO A 620 23.57 16.17 0.09
C PRO A 620 23.56 17.52 -0.65
N GLY A 621 24.73 17.95 -1.09
CA GLY A 621 24.90 19.19 -1.85
C GLY A 621 25.06 20.47 -1.02
N ILE A 622 25.18 20.37 0.31
CA ILE A 622 25.49 21.51 1.20
C ILE A 622 26.85 21.27 1.86
N ASP A 623 27.63 22.34 2.04
CA ASP A 623 28.89 22.28 2.78
C ASP A 623 28.62 21.95 4.26
N ILE A 624 29.29 20.91 4.77
CA ILE A 624 29.15 20.46 6.16
C ILE A 624 29.54 21.56 7.17
N ALA A 625 30.49 22.44 6.82
CA ALA A 625 30.86 23.55 7.70
C ALA A 625 29.70 24.52 7.91
N GLN A 626 28.87 24.73 6.88
CA GLN A 626 27.70 25.59 6.95
C GLN A 626 26.60 24.95 7.80
N THR A 627 26.33 23.66 7.63
CA THR A 627 25.29 22.97 8.41
C THR A 627 25.67 22.84 9.89
N ILE A 628 26.96 22.67 10.20
CA ILE A 628 27.49 22.73 11.57
C ILE A 628 27.27 24.12 12.19
N ALA A 629 27.54 25.20 11.44
CA ALA A 629 27.30 26.56 11.91
C ALA A 629 25.81 26.83 12.17
N ASP A 630 24.93 26.39 11.26
CA ASP A 630 23.48 26.49 11.43
C ASP A 630 22.98 25.71 12.66
N LEU A 631 23.57 24.53 12.91
CA LEU A 631 23.26 23.71 14.09
C LEU A 631 23.70 24.42 15.38
N ALA A 632 24.88 25.06 15.38
CA ALA A 632 25.37 25.86 16.49
C ALA A 632 24.43 27.04 16.79
N ASP A 633 24.03 27.81 15.77
CA ASP A 633 23.11 28.94 15.94
C ASP A 633 21.78 28.50 16.58
N ARG A 634 21.24 27.35 16.17
CA ARG A 634 20.02 26.77 16.75
C ARG A 634 20.20 26.36 18.21
N LEU A 635 21.34 25.73 18.53
CA LEU A 635 21.67 25.32 19.90
C LEU A 635 21.67 26.53 20.86
N GLY A 636 22.11 27.70 20.37
CA GLY A 636 22.06 28.97 21.08
C GLY A 636 20.64 29.55 21.19
N GLN A 637 19.89 29.59 20.09
CA GLN A 637 18.52 30.14 20.03
C GLN A 637 17.55 29.39 20.96
N TRP A 638 17.68 28.07 21.07
CA TRP A 638 16.80 27.22 21.87
C TRP A 638 17.30 26.97 23.30
N SER A 639 18.19 27.84 23.79
CA SER A 639 18.80 27.75 25.12
C SER A 639 17.82 27.71 26.31
N ARG A 640 16.59 28.20 26.14
CA ARG A 640 15.56 28.19 27.19
C ARG A 640 14.77 26.89 27.30
N LEU A 641 14.91 25.98 26.33
CA LEU A 641 14.19 24.72 26.35
C LEU A 641 14.82 23.74 27.35
N PRO A 642 14.01 22.92 28.05
CA PRO A 642 14.52 21.77 28.78
C PRO A 642 15.34 20.85 27.87
N LEU A 643 16.39 20.22 28.43
CA LEU A 643 17.36 19.43 27.66
C LEU A 643 16.72 18.33 26.79
N HIS A 644 15.66 17.68 27.29
CA HIS A 644 14.91 16.66 26.57
C HIS A 644 14.14 17.22 25.36
N GLN A 645 13.58 18.44 25.46
CA GLN A 645 12.91 19.10 24.33
C GLN A 645 13.92 19.63 23.32
N LEU A 646 15.07 20.11 23.81
CA LEU A 646 16.15 20.59 22.96
C LEU A 646 16.69 19.47 22.07
N VAL A 647 16.99 18.30 22.64
CA VAL A 647 17.48 17.15 21.85
C VAL A 647 16.43 16.67 20.84
N ASP A 648 15.15 16.62 21.21
CA ASP A 648 14.07 16.22 20.31
C ASP A 648 13.87 17.20 19.15
N ASN A 649 13.92 18.51 19.43
CA ASN A 649 13.76 19.55 18.42
C ASN A 649 14.93 19.59 17.44
N LEU A 650 16.16 19.40 17.92
CA LEU A 650 17.34 19.33 17.04
C LEU A 650 17.20 18.17 16.05
N VAL A 651 16.82 16.98 16.52
CA VAL A 651 16.60 15.82 15.64
C VAL A 651 15.41 16.04 14.70
N HIS A 652 14.27 16.54 15.19
CA HIS A 652 13.06 16.72 14.39
C HIS A 652 13.23 17.79 13.30
N HIS A 653 13.94 18.87 13.59
CA HIS A 653 14.17 19.94 12.62
C HIS A 653 15.01 19.44 11.45
N THR A 654 16.04 18.63 11.72
CA THR A 654 16.84 18.00 10.66
C THR A 654 15.94 17.10 9.80
N ARG A 655 15.08 16.25 10.40
CA ARG A 655 14.12 15.37 9.68
C ARG A 655 13.24 16.09 8.67
N GLN A 656 12.80 17.31 8.95
CA GLN A 656 11.95 18.07 8.05
C GLN A 656 12.73 18.71 6.89
N ALA A 657 14.01 18.99 7.10
CA ALA A 657 14.87 19.64 6.11
C ALA A 657 15.45 18.66 5.07
N SER A 658 15.53 17.35 5.34
CA SER A 658 16.19 16.38 4.45
C SER A 658 15.67 14.94 4.57
N ARG A 659 15.63 14.21 3.45
CA ARG A 659 15.50 12.74 3.45
C ARG A 659 16.84 12.16 3.89
N HIS A 660 16.94 11.73 5.15
CA HIS A 660 18.20 11.25 5.73
C HIS A 660 18.63 9.95 5.04
N THR A 661 19.91 9.91 4.67
CA THR A 661 20.58 8.72 4.14
C THR A 661 21.30 7.94 5.23
N ASP A 662 21.61 8.58 6.36
CA ASP A 662 22.39 8.00 7.46
C ASP A 662 21.68 8.09 8.82
N ASP A 663 22.22 7.35 9.80
CA ASP A 663 21.75 7.34 11.19
C ASP A 663 22.11 8.65 11.91
N ILE A 664 21.43 8.93 13.02
CA ILE A 664 21.72 10.09 13.85
C ILE A 664 21.87 9.65 15.29
N ALA A 665 23.03 9.92 15.89
CA ALA A 665 23.22 9.96 17.34
C ALA A 665 23.47 11.39 17.79
N LEU A 666 22.82 11.80 18.88
CA LEU A 666 23.00 13.11 19.50
C LEU A 666 23.04 12.94 21.02
N LEU A 667 24.09 13.46 21.65
CA LEU A 667 24.30 13.46 23.10
C LEU A 667 24.53 14.89 23.60
N LEU A 668 23.67 15.35 24.50
CA LEU A 668 23.72 16.66 25.13
C LEU A 668 24.16 16.53 26.59
N LEU A 669 25.18 17.29 26.99
CA LEU A 669 25.83 17.24 28.30
C LEU A 669 25.84 18.63 28.94
N GLN A 670 25.10 18.81 30.02
CA GLN A 670 24.96 20.08 30.73
C GLN A 670 25.40 19.95 32.19
N PRO A 671 26.53 20.54 32.61
CA PRO A 671 26.89 20.59 34.02
C PRO A 671 25.89 21.44 34.79
N ASN A 672 25.42 20.89 35.91
CA ASN A 672 24.57 21.59 36.84
C ASN A 672 25.38 22.11 38.02
N ARG A 673 24.87 23.16 38.67
CA ARG A 673 25.35 23.49 40.02
C ARG A 673 24.91 22.35 40.92
N SER A 674 25.87 21.62 41.49
CA SER A 674 25.62 20.70 42.59
C SER A 674 24.75 21.43 43.61
N ALA A 675 23.61 20.84 43.99
CA ALA A 675 22.94 21.25 45.21
C ALA A 675 23.95 21.03 46.34
N GLU A 676 24.29 22.08 47.07
CA GLU A 676 25.09 21.99 48.29
C GLU A 676 24.49 20.88 49.17
N LEU A 677 25.32 19.90 49.53
CA LEU A 677 24.99 18.83 50.47
C LEU A 677 24.73 19.38 51.86
#